data_AF-A0A6I9YP45-F1
#
_entry.id   AF-A0A6I9YP45-F1
#
_cell.length_a   1.000
_cell.length_b   1.000
_cell.length_c   1.000
_cell.angle_alpha   90.00
_cell.angle_beta   90.00
_cell.angle_gamma   90.00
#
_symmetry.space_group_name_H-M   'P 1'
#
loop_
_entity.id
_entity.type
_entity.pdbx_description
1 polymer ?
#
loop_
_entity_poly.entity_id
_entity_poly.type
_entity_poly.pdbx_seq_one_letter_code
_entity_poly.pdbx_strand_id
1 'polypeptide(L)'
;AGILEEQLRMHLQCCLTLSHIWDVNLTIVTIVWEHYSKNLNNPFTIPWFGLKGLANINKTPLSIYELIKSYCSDIHTPDMYISCNSFQFFLRILAQIMKKAGKINGVHPWKQIKGRIYSKFHQKRMCELTEVGLQNFFYLFLVLAALAETEDVASRMMELLRFLSPTSTSVTQKALIWKGYFAFILTYIDKSMDIRVLAEPLSAAFCEKAKEFLVTRNDLVQKQNLWMLLSTYVDGVQEVFESSVYLNLSEEKLMSDGFSMLLPGCRGPELAAVLNFLQAVLFRLRTAHEQLNQGLRLGNPGPNAQPSSVAKEHHLAVAKALWRNFFPYLKGQRMVKTPPPQIADTAAGLTLLALDLPSTCTSDLQPQPIISMMQLFGWDDMVCPRLVSRYLTHLIQNSALAEALTGMGHSSYQSLFVQSWFRCILQTFINQPPETLIRTDAEQTSNKAYMEQLTELTRLIFKLPEVITIFSKAHFEESVYKQDPKEAVFRFIEAVGKNYSELQHLPEKSVMVTKALVYLGDILKYVKPYLIKKGPAEGLHLTYKIIGCLMKSWAAILATSKAQPLLFRIIDCLLLPHAVLQQDKELPAVMLAAIRENLPFFLQGLSFICCHCQSQSQSAYLNQLLRDVIRQYLGRFLLLSSRAGHHPILLALCGSTATPEAIQLHKTTVQVISENYLQFKGNAPPRLGLVLAFTLEALQRTKSIEICDVETLLPSVLKCLTLVNEPQVKKLSTEILQYLVEGCQTRPGGELATQLISVLRQFIQDYTTVYDNQVYSILETVAILDQSLVICLIPAMTEALRNSEYKQGLGRNTLQREAYKRLLSHLTEAGQMEILKLENESY
;
A
#
# COMPACT_ATOMS: atom_id res chain seq x y z
N ALA A 1 23.53 33.44 -61.66
CA ALA A 1 23.47 32.03 -61.23
C ALA A 1 23.77 31.98 -59.75
N GLY A 2 22.90 31.38 -58.93
CA GLY A 2 23.15 31.24 -57.49
C GLY A 2 24.27 30.22 -57.24
N ILE A 3 25.16 30.51 -56.29
CA ILE A 3 26.21 29.57 -55.86
C ILE A 3 25.54 28.36 -55.21
N LEU A 4 25.92 27.14 -55.61
CA LEU A 4 25.38 25.92 -55.01
C LEU A 4 25.95 25.72 -53.59
N GLU A 5 25.09 25.30 -52.66
CA GLU A 5 25.45 25.06 -51.25
C GLU A 5 26.67 24.12 -51.12
N GLU A 6 26.76 23.10 -51.97
CA GLU A 6 27.87 22.14 -51.96
C GLU A 6 29.23 22.76 -52.30
N GLN A 7 29.21 23.65 -53.31
CA GLN A 7 30.39 24.40 -53.71
C GLN A 7 30.77 25.32 -52.55
N LEU A 8 29.82 26.01 -51.94
CA LEU A 8 30.09 26.90 -50.81
C LEU A 8 30.68 26.15 -49.60
N ARG A 9 30.17 24.96 -49.27
CA ARG A 9 30.75 24.09 -48.21
C ARG A 9 32.18 23.70 -48.51
N MET A 10 32.47 23.25 -49.74
CA MET A 10 33.83 22.87 -50.13
C MET A 10 34.81 24.04 -50.00
N HIS A 11 34.46 25.21 -50.56
CA HIS A 11 35.31 26.39 -50.48
C HIS A 11 35.54 26.84 -49.03
N LEU A 12 34.49 26.86 -48.20
CA LEU A 12 34.61 27.25 -46.79
C LEU A 12 35.39 26.22 -45.96
N GLN A 13 35.28 24.93 -46.27
CA GLN A 13 36.13 23.91 -45.63
C GLN A 13 37.61 24.16 -45.97
N CYS A 14 37.94 24.43 -47.24
CA CYS A 14 39.29 24.83 -47.62
C CYS A 14 39.74 26.10 -46.89
N CYS A 15 38.87 27.13 -46.80
CA CYS A 15 39.16 28.35 -46.04
C CYS A 15 39.39 28.08 -44.55
N LEU A 16 38.64 27.15 -43.94
CA LEU A 16 38.84 26.75 -42.55
C LEU A 16 40.20 26.07 -42.37
N THR A 17 40.56 25.12 -43.22
CA THR A 17 41.89 24.47 -43.19
C THR A 17 43.01 25.50 -43.37
N LEU A 18 42.88 26.39 -44.36
CA LEU A 18 43.84 27.45 -44.64
C LEU A 18 43.91 28.48 -43.51
N SER A 19 42.81 28.73 -42.79
CA SER A 19 42.80 29.62 -41.62
C SER A 19 43.67 29.12 -40.47
N HIS A 20 44.03 27.83 -40.43
CA HIS A 20 45.04 27.32 -39.48
C HIS A 20 46.46 27.71 -39.88
N ILE A 21 46.72 27.88 -41.17
CA ILE A 21 48.06 28.13 -41.74
C ILE A 21 48.31 29.63 -41.93
N TRP A 22 47.29 30.39 -42.34
CA TRP A 22 47.41 31.82 -42.63
C TRP A 22 47.39 32.71 -41.38
N ASP A 23 47.96 33.91 -41.54
CA ASP A 23 47.82 35.03 -40.61
C ASP A 23 46.37 35.52 -40.52
N VAL A 24 46.06 36.26 -39.45
CA VAL A 24 44.71 36.76 -39.17
C VAL A 24 44.21 37.63 -40.32
N ASN A 25 43.21 37.14 -41.06
CA ASN A 25 42.59 37.86 -42.17
C ASN A 25 41.10 38.13 -41.92
N LEU A 26 40.81 39.34 -41.42
CA LEU A 26 39.44 39.80 -41.13
C LEU A 26 38.61 40.06 -42.39
N THR A 27 39.25 40.20 -43.55
CA THR A 27 38.58 40.43 -44.84
C THR A 27 37.77 39.20 -45.25
N ILE A 28 38.28 37.99 -45.01
CA ILE A 28 37.56 36.72 -45.29
C ILE A 28 36.25 36.67 -44.51
N VAL A 29 36.30 36.95 -43.21
CA VAL A 29 35.10 36.98 -42.34
C VAL A 29 34.08 37.99 -42.87
N THR A 30 34.55 39.14 -43.33
CA THR A 30 33.67 40.22 -43.80
C THR A 30 32.97 39.86 -45.11
N ILE A 31 33.71 39.35 -46.09
CA ILE A 31 33.16 38.94 -47.39
C ILE A 31 32.10 37.85 -47.20
N VAL A 32 32.42 36.84 -46.38
CA VAL A 32 31.51 35.72 -46.13
C VAL A 32 30.29 36.18 -45.30
N TRP A 33 30.47 37.10 -44.35
CA TRP A 33 29.37 37.70 -43.60
C TRP A 33 28.40 38.51 -44.48
N GLU A 34 28.89 39.24 -45.49
CA GLU A 34 28.02 39.97 -46.41
C GLU A 34 27.08 39.05 -47.19
N HIS A 35 27.55 37.85 -47.54
CA HIS A 35 26.72 36.82 -48.16
C HIS A 35 25.65 36.31 -47.19
N TYR A 36 26.05 35.85 -45.99
CA TYR A 36 25.10 35.25 -45.04
C TYR A 36 24.13 36.26 -44.44
N SER A 37 24.56 37.49 -44.19
CA SER A 37 23.68 38.53 -43.62
C SER A 37 22.44 38.80 -44.48
N LYS A 38 22.53 38.66 -45.82
CA LYS A 38 21.40 38.75 -46.75
C LYS A 38 20.55 37.48 -46.75
N ASN A 39 21.20 36.32 -46.61
CA ASN A 39 20.59 35.00 -46.78
C ASN A 39 20.27 34.25 -45.47
N LEU A 40 20.23 34.94 -44.31
CA LEU A 40 20.04 34.30 -43.00
C LEU A 40 18.81 33.38 -42.92
N ASN A 41 17.74 33.67 -43.65
CA ASN A 41 16.51 32.86 -43.67
C ASN A 41 16.65 31.53 -44.42
N ASN A 42 17.77 31.27 -45.08
CA ASN A 42 17.99 30.02 -45.82
C ASN A 42 18.46 28.89 -44.89
N PRO A 43 18.00 27.65 -45.09
CA PRO A 43 18.41 26.50 -44.26
C PRO A 43 19.80 25.95 -44.59
N PHE A 44 20.41 26.36 -45.71
CA PHE A 44 21.73 25.92 -46.18
C PHE A 44 21.84 24.38 -46.27
N THR A 45 20.79 23.72 -46.76
CA THR A 45 20.72 22.26 -46.89
C THR A 45 20.99 21.82 -48.32
N ILE A 46 21.65 20.66 -48.48
CA ILE A 46 21.84 20.00 -49.78
C ILE A 46 20.66 19.03 -50.00
N PRO A 47 19.89 19.15 -51.10
CA PRO A 47 18.63 18.41 -51.29
C PRO A 47 18.74 16.88 -51.21
N TRP A 48 19.84 16.27 -51.66
CA TRP A 48 20.01 14.80 -51.67
C TRP A 48 20.61 14.21 -50.39
N PHE A 49 21.05 15.03 -49.42
CA PHE A 49 21.45 14.53 -48.10
C PHE A 49 20.26 14.10 -47.23
N GLY A 50 19.02 14.25 -47.71
CA GLY A 50 17.80 13.72 -47.10
C GLY A 50 17.49 14.29 -45.71
N LEU A 51 16.77 13.51 -44.89
CA LEU A 51 16.28 13.88 -43.55
C LEU A 51 17.38 14.30 -42.55
N LYS A 52 18.66 13.94 -42.79
CA LYS A 52 19.79 14.36 -41.95
C LYS A 52 19.99 15.88 -41.95
N GLY A 53 19.61 16.58 -43.02
CA GLY A 53 19.65 18.05 -43.08
C GLY A 53 18.56 18.75 -42.25
N LEU A 54 17.46 18.06 -41.96
CA LEU A 54 16.30 18.58 -41.21
C LEU A 54 16.41 18.36 -39.69
N ALA A 55 17.34 17.51 -39.24
CA ALA A 55 17.57 17.19 -37.83
C ALA A 55 17.97 18.41 -36.96
N ASN A 56 18.31 19.55 -37.57
CA ASN A 56 18.67 20.78 -36.85
C ASN A 56 17.47 21.52 -36.21
N ILE A 57 16.23 21.17 -36.54
CA ILE A 57 15.04 21.96 -36.14
C ILE A 57 14.58 21.66 -34.70
N ASN A 58 14.89 20.47 -34.15
CA ASN A 58 14.41 20.01 -32.83
C ASN A 58 15.52 19.89 -31.76
N LYS A 59 16.51 20.78 -31.79
CA LYS A 59 17.57 20.79 -30.78
C LYS A 59 17.08 21.31 -29.42
N THR A 60 17.53 20.69 -28.34
CA THR A 60 17.37 21.18 -26.96
C THR A 60 18.37 22.32 -26.70
N PRO A 61 18.12 23.21 -25.72
CA PRO A 61 19.06 24.28 -25.38
C PRO A 61 20.49 23.80 -25.12
N LEU A 62 20.67 22.71 -24.40
CA LEU A 62 21.97 22.08 -24.14
C LEU A 62 22.63 21.63 -25.43
N SER A 63 21.91 20.94 -26.32
CA SER A 63 22.48 20.51 -27.61
C SER A 63 22.86 21.69 -28.52
N ILE A 64 22.17 22.83 -28.42
CA ILE A 64 22.57 24.08 -29.09
C ILE A 64 23.88 24.58 -28.49
N TYR A 65 23.97 24.65 -27.16
CA TYR A 65 25.17 25.09 -26.47
C TYR A 65 26.40 24.19 -26.78
N GLU A 66 26.25 22.87 -26.71
CA GLU A 66 27.31 21.90 -27.02
C GLU A 66 27.78 22.02 -28.48
N LEU A 67 26.85 22.24 -29.41
CA LEU A 67 27.17 22.48 -30.81
C LEU A 67 28.05 23.73 -30.97
N ILE A 68 27.74 24.80 -30.27
CA ILE A 68 28.50 26.05 -30.30
C ILE A 68 29.89 25.86 -29.67
N LYS A 69 29.98 25.11 -28.57
CA LYS A 69 31.26 24.70 -27.96
C LYS A 69 32.10 23.93 -28.97
N SER A 70 31.48 23.02 -29.74
CA SER A 70 32.15 22.27 -30.82
C SER A 70 32.66 23.15 -31.95
N TYR A 71 32.00 24.28 -32.25
CA TYR A 71 32.46 25.24 -33.26
C TYR A 71 33.67 26.03 -32.80
N CYS A 72 33.78 26.24 -31.49
CA CYS A 72 34.92 26.90 -30.90
C CYS A 72 36.11 25.94 -30.74
N SER A 73 35.92 24.63 -30.61
CA SER A 73 37.01 23.65 -30.43
C SER A 73 37.87 23.41 -31.69
N ASP A 74 39.16 23.13 -31.52
CA ASP A 74 40.14 22.88 -32.60
C ASP A 74 40.03 21.46 -33.24
N ILE A 75 38.99 20.70 -32.91
CA ILE A 75 38.86 19.29 -33.30
C ILE A 75 38.28 19.19 -34.72
N HIS A 76 39.11 18.80 -35.69
CA HIS A 76 38.67 18.41 -37.03
C HIS A 76 38.23 16.94 -37.01
N THR A 77 36.94 16.68 -37.25
CA THR A 77 36.46 15.31 -37.48
C THR A 77 36.37 15.02 -38.99
N PRO A 78 36.70 13.80 -39.46
CA PRO A 78 36.62 13.45 -40.88
C PRO A 78 35.23 13.65 -41.50
N ASP A 79 34.18 13.55 -40.69
CA ASP A 79 32.77 13.63 -41.11
C ASP A 79 32.17 15.05 -41.11
N MET A 80 32.99 16.10 -40.97
CA MET A 80 32.50 17.48 -40.89
C MET A 80 31.75 17.96 -42.14
N TYR A 81 32.15 17.51 -43.33
CA TYR A 81 31.49 17.89 -44.59
C TYR A 81 30.04 17.39 -44.67
N ILE A 82 29.79 16.22 -44.08
CA ILE A 82 28.48 15.55 -44.06
C ILE A 82 27.59 16.16 -42.96
N SER A 83 28.19 16.55 -41.83
CA SER A 83 27.47 16.99 -40.63
C SER A 83 27.26 18.51 -40.53
N CYS A 84 28.07 19.32 -41.23
CA CYS A 84 28.00 20.78 -41.16
C CYS A 84 27.44 21.41 -42.45
N ASN A 85 26.66 22.49 -42.31
CA ASN A 85 26.29 23.35 -43.43
C ASN A 85 27.28 24.50 -43.66
N SER A 86 27.16 25.19 -44.79
CA SER A 86 28.04 26.28 -45.18
C SER A 86 28.09 27.40 -44.13
N PHE A 87 26.94 27.74 -43.51
CA PHE A 87 26.87 28.72 -42.44
C PHE A 87 27.63 28.28 -41.18
N GLN A 88 27.55 27.00 -40.80
CA GLN A 88 28.30 26.45 -39.67
C GLN A 88 29.80 26.42 -39.92
N PHE A 89 30.25 26.14 -41.16
CA PHE A 89 31.65 26.31 -41.55
C PHE A 89 32.11 27.77 -41.39
N PHE A 90 31.28 28.74 -41.78
CA PHE A 90 31.56 30.15 -41.53
C PHE A 90 31.71 30.47 -40.05
N LEU A 91 30.81 29.96 -39.19
CA LEU A 91 30.91 30.16 -37.74
C LEU A 91 32.21 29.60 -37.14
N ARG A 92 32.68 28.44 -37.63
CA ARG A 92 33.99 27.87 -37.25
C ARG A 92 35.17 28.71 -37.71
N ILE A 93 35.13 29.22 -38.95
CA ILE A 93 36.15 30.15 -39.47
C ILE A 93 36.20 31.43 -38.61
N LEU A 94 35.02 31.99 -38.30
CA LEU A 94 34.88 33.15 -37.43
C LEU A 94 35.48 32.86 -36.04
N ALA A 95 35.18 31.70 -35.46
CA ALA A 95 35.72 31.30 -34.17
C ALA A 95 37.24 31.17 -34.18
N GLN A 96 37.79 30.54 -35.22
CA GLN A 96 39.22 30.34 -35.36
C GLN A 96 39.98 31.65 -35.52
N ILE A 97 39.46 32.55 -36.37
CA ILE A 97 40.07 33.86 -36.61
C ILE A 97 39.99 34.71 -35.34
N MET A 98 38.86 34.73 -34.63
CA MET A 98 38.71 35.44 -33.36
C MET A 98 39.68 34.92 -32.28
N LYS A 99 39.85 33.60 -32.17
CA LYS A 99 40.81 32.98 -31.23
C LYS A 99 42.26 33.33 -31.56
N LYS A 100 42.65 33.26 -32.83
CA LYS A 100 44.01 33.64 -33.27
C LYS A 100 44.28 35.12 -33.03
N ALA A 101 43.30 35.95 -33.35
CA ALA A 101 43.44 37.39 -33.28
C ALA A 101 43.42 37.94 -31.84
N GLY A 102 42.79 37.22 -30.89
CA GLY A 102 42.89 37.53 -29.46
C GLY A 102 44.27 37.22 -28.83
N LYS A 103 45.11 36.40 -29.48
CA LYS A 103 46.48 36.08 -29.00
C LYS A 103 47.53 37.13 -29.42
N ILE A 104 47.20 38.00 -30.36
CA ILE A 104 48.10 39.02 -30.91
C ILE A 104 47.70 40.36 -30.28
N ASN A 105 48.58 40.97 -29.46
CA ASN A 105 48.33 42.19 -28.68
C ASN A 105 48.19 43.48 -29.52
N GLY A 106 47.28 43.51 -30.50
CA GLY A 106 47.01 44.66 -31.35
C GLY A 106 45.54 44.74 -31.77
N VAL A 107 44.98 45.95 -31.73
CA VAL A 107 43.62 46.38 -32.16
C VAL A 107 42.55 45.28 -32.08
N HIS A 108 41.75 45.30 -31.00
CA HIS A 108 40.68 44.34 -30.72
C HIS A 108 39.87 43.98 -31.98
N PRO A 109 40.16 42.82 -32.63
CA PRO A 109 39.52 42.36 -33.87
C PRO A 109 37.99 42.25 -33.71
N TRP A 110 37.59 41.96 -32.47
CA TRP A 110 36.23 42.05 -31.97
C TRP A 110 35.52 43.37 -32.30
N LYS A 111 36.14 44.54 -32.05
CA LYS A 111 35.47 45.84 -32.24
C LYS A 111 35.10 46.08 -33.71
N GLN A 112 35.95 45.66 -34.64
CA GLN A 112 35.70 45.78 -36.08
C GLN A 112 34.59 44.83 -36.55
N ILE A 113 34.65 43.57 -36.12
CA ILE A 113 33.64 42.55 -36.43
C ILE A 113 32.28 42.92 -35.80
N LYS A 114 32.29 43.35 -34.53
CA LYS A 114 31.10 43.80 -33.77
C LYS A 114 30.30 44.83 -34.53
N GLY A 115 30.93 45.93 -34.98
CA GLY A 115 30.24 46.99 -35.74
C GLY A 115 29.65 46.49 -37.06
N ARG A 116 30.36 45.61 -37.79
CA ARG A 116 29.91 45.04 -39.07
C ARG A 116 28.76 44.04 -38.92
N ILE A 117 28.74 43.27 -37.84
CA ILE A 117 27.65 42.33 -37.56
C ILE A 117 26.43 43.08 -37.03
N TYR A 118 26.60 43.91 -35.99
CA TYR A 118 25.46 44.56 -35.31
C TYR A 118 24.70 45.54 -36.22
N SER A 119 25.39 46.22 -37.14
CA SER A 119 24.75 47.15 -38.10
C SER A 119 23.79 46.48 -39.09
N LYS A 120 23.88 45.17 -39.29
CA LYS A 120 22.95 44.41 -40.16
C LYS A 120 21.64 44.03 -39.48
N PHE A 121 21.56 44.17 -38.15
CA PHE A 121 20.36 43.85 -37.37
C PHE A 121 19.67 45.15 -36.91
N HIS A 122 18.67 45.56 -37.67
CA HIS A 122 17.74 46.65 -37.33
C HIS A 122 16.31 46.10 -37.18
N GLN A 123 15.40 46.89 -36.62
CA GLN A 123 14.02 46.47 -36.30
C GLN A 123 13.33 45.74 -37.47
N LYS A 124 13.32 46.34 -38.68
CA LYS A 124 12.74 45.71 -39.87
C LYS A 124 13.37 44.34 -40.19
N ARG A 125 14.69 44.20 -40.11
CA ARG A 125 15.37 42.93 -40.39
C ARG A 125 15.03 41.88 -39.35
N MET A 126 14.94 42.25 -38.07
CA MET A 126 14.55 41.32 -37.00
C MET A 126 13.14 40.77 -37.22
N CYS A 127 12.18 41.62 -37.61
CA CYS A 127 10.81 41.19 -37.88
C CYS A 127 10.67 40.30 -39.13
N GLU A 128 11.59 40.39 -40.08
CA GLU A 128 11.61 39.57 -41.31
C GLU A 128 12.26 38.18 -41.12
N LEU A 129 12.78 37.87 -39.92
CA LEU A 129 13.42 36.58 -39.66
C LEU A 129 12.38 35.46 -39.58
N THR A 130 12.58 34.45 -40.43
CA THR A 130 11.91 33.14 -40.34
C THR A 130 12.44 32.35 -39.13
N GLU A 131 11.83 31.22 -38.80
CA GLU A 131 12.33 30.31 -37.75
C GLU A 131 13.79 29.92 -37.97
N VAL A 132 14.14 29.57 -39.21
CA VAL A 132 15.51 29.24 -39.63
C VAL A 132 16.44 30.44 -39.48
N GLY A 133 15.99 31.63 -39.88
CA GLY A 133 16.74 32.87 -39.72
C GLY A 133 17.02 33.22 -38.27
N LEU A 134 16.04 33.02 -37.39
CA LEU A 134 16.17 33.25 -35.96
C LEU A 134 17.09 32.22 -35.29
N GLN A 135 17.09 30.97 -35.76
CA GLN A 135 18.03 29.95 -35.33
C GLN A 135 19.47 30.29 -35.72
N ASN A 136 19.68 30.70 -36.98
CA ASN A 136 20.99 31.16 -37.46
C ASN A 136 21.47 32.41 -36.70
N PHE A 137 20.56 33.31 -36.35
CA PHE A 137 20.82 34.44 -35.47
C PHE A 137 21.35 33.99 -34.10
N PHE A 138 20.67 33.04 -33.44
CA PHE A 138 21.14 32.52 -32.15
C PHE A 138 22.50 31.83 -32.26
N TYR A 139 22.75 31.03 -33.30
CA TYR A 139 24.06 30.40 -33.49
C TYR A 139 25.18 31.42 -33.65
N LEU A 140 24.97 32.47 -34.43
CA LEU A 140 25.94 33.54 -34.57
C LEU A 140 26.21 34.22 -33.22
N PHE A 141 25.16 34.69 -32.55
CA PHE A 141 25.31 35.45 -31.31
C PHE A 141 25.86 34.60 -30.16
N LEU A 142 25.58 33.30 -30.10
CA LEU A 142 26.19 32.38 -29.13
C LEU A 142 27.68 32.15 -29.41
N VAL A 143 28.09 32.00 -30.68
CA VAL A 143 29.52 31.94 -31.05
C VAL A 143 30.23 33.23 -30.65
N LEU A 144 29.62 34.39 -30.91
CA LEU A 144 30.20 35.67 -30.49
C LEU A 144 30.30 35.76 -28.96
N ALA A 145 29.28 35.34 -28.23
CA ALA A 145 29.27 35.35 -26.77
C ALA A 145 30.30 34.39 -26.17
N ALA A 146 30.55 33.24 -26.81
CA ALA A 146 31.59 32.31 -26.39
C ALA A 146 33.00 32.93 -26.53
N LEU A 147 33.23 33.72 -27.58
CA LEU A 147 34.56 34.22 -27.97
C LEU A 147 34.90 35.64 -27.50
N ALA A 148 33.90 36.46 -27.15
CA ALA A 148 34.05 37.85 -26.77
C ALA A 148 33.48 38.13 -25.36
N GLU A 149 33.22 39.41 -25.05
CA GLU A 149 32.56 39.85 -23.83
C GLU A 149 31.10 39.39 -23.82
N THR A 150 30.82 38.30 -23.08
CA THR A 150 29.52 37.62 -23.06
C THR A 150 28.36 38.56 -22.72
N GLU A 151 28.55 39.46 -21.74
CA GLU A 151 27.52 40.39 -21.28
C GLU A 151 27.11 41.42 -22.33
N ASP A 152 28.06 41.99 -23.07
CA ASP A 152 27.79 42.95 -24.14
C ASP A 152 27.03 42.29 -25.29
N VAL A 153 27.41 41.05 -25.66
CA VAL A 153 26.72 40.27 -26.70
C VAL A 153 25.31 39.89 -26.26
N ALA A 154 25.14 39.41 -25.02
CA ALA A 154 23.85 39.05 -24.47
C ALA A 154 22.93 40.28 -24.33
N SER A 155 23.45 41.41 -23.83
CA SER A 155 22.71 42.67 -23.73
C SER A 155 22.17 43.10 -25.10
N ARG A 156 23.04 43.10 -26.12
CA ARG A 156 22.64 43.46 -27.47
C ARG A 156 21.62 42.47 -28.06
N MET A 157 21.81 41.18 -27.84
CA MET A 157 20.87 40.15 -28.28
C MET A 157 19.49 40.38 -27.69
N MET A 158 19.39 40.66 -26.38
CA MET A 158 18.12 41.00 -25.73
C MET A 158 17.47 42.26 -26.31
N GLU A 159 18.24 43.32 -26.57
CA GLU A 159 17.72 44.54 -27.22
C GLU A 159 17.13 44.24 -28.61
N LEU A 160 17.82 43.43 -29.41
CA LEU A 160 17.37 43.07 -30.76
C LEU A 160 16.12 42.19 -30.73
N LEU A 161 16.00 41.28 -29.76
CA LEU A 161 14.82 40.44 -29.60
C LEU A 161 13.58 41.24 -29.15
N ARG A 162 13.75 42.38 -28.45
CA ARG A 162 12.63 43.27 -28.09
C ARG A 162 11.92 43.88 -29.30
N PHE A 163 12.54 43.88 -30.48
CA PHE A 163 11.88 44.32 -31.72
C PHE A 163 10.80 43.35 -32.19
N LEU A 164 10.80 42.10 -31.73
CA LEU A 164 9.80 41.10 -32.08
C LEU A 164 8.52 41.32 -31.26
N SER A 165 7.41 41.62 -31.92
CA SER A 165 6.13 41.83 -31.22
C SER A 165 5.58 40.51 -30.66
N PRO A 166 5.07 40.49 -29.42
CA PRO A 166 4.43 39.31 -28.83
C PRO A 166 3.22 38.79 -29.61
N THR A 167 2.52 39.65 -30.35
CA THR A 167 1.30 39.32 -31.11
C THR A 167 1.57 38.76 -32.50
N SER A 168 2.65 39.15 -33.16
CA SER A 168 3.01 38.69 -34.51
C SER A 168 3.89 37.43 -34.51
N THR A 169 4.46 37.07 -33.37
CA THR A 169 5.42 35.97 -33.26
C THR A 169 4.70 34.64 -33.04
N SER A 170 4.96 33.68 -33.92
CA SER A 170 4.41 32.32 -33.83
C SER A 170 4.86 31.59 -32.56
N VAL A 171 4.15 30.52 -32.19
CA VAL A 171 4.45 29.70 -31.00
C VAL A 171 5.82 29.02 -31.14
N THR A 172 6.15 28.52 -32.33
CA THR A 172 7.44 27.90 -32.67
C THR A 172 8.60 28.89 -32.57
N GLN A 173 8.44 30.12 -33.08
CA GLN A 173 9.43 31.18 -32.91
C GLN A 173 9.62 31.56 -31.43
N LYS A 174 8.54 31.66 -30.65
CA LYS A 174 8.62 31.90 -29.19
C LYS A 174 9.37 30.79 -28.47
N ALA A 175 9.12 29.53 -28.80
CA ALA A 175 9.85 28.39 -28.25
C ALA A 175 11.34 28.48 -28.59
N LEU A 176 11.67 28.83 -29.83
CA LEU A 176 13.05 29.02 -30.26
C LEU A 176 13.74 30.18 -29.53
N ILE A 177 13.02 31.28 -29.27
CA ILE A 177 13.53 32.38 -28.45
C ILE A 177 13.90 31.88 -27.05
N TRP A 178 13.00 31.14 -26.38
CA TRP A 178 13.28 30.57 -25.06
C TRP A 178 14.48 29.63 -25.09
N LYS A 179 14.58 28.75 -26.09
CA LYS A 179 15.76 27.88 -26.28
C LYS A 179 17.05 28.68 -26.44
N GLY A 180 17.01 29.78 -27.19
CA GLY A 180 18.13 30.70 -27.35
C GLY A 180 18.54 31.33 -26.01
N TYR A 181 17.58 31.85 -25.23
CA TYR A 181 17.84 32.37 -23.89
C TYR A 181 18.49 31.32 -22.97
N PHE A 182 17.98 30.08 -22.95
CA PHE A 182 18.59 29.00 -22.15
C PHE A 182 20.00 28.63 -22.62
N ALA A 183 20.27 28.60 -23.93
CA ALA A 183 21.64 28.37 -24.44
C ALA A 183 22.61 29.50 -24.02
N PHE A 184 22.13 30.74 -23.93
CA PHE A 184 22.88 31.87 -23.36
C PHE A 184 23.11 31.69 -21.86
N ILE A 185 22.09 31.27 -21.09
CA ILE A 185 22.21 30.95 -19.66
C ILE A 185 23.26 29.85 -19.44
N LEU A 186 23.25 28.78 -20.25
CA LEU A 186 24.26 27.71 -20.18
C LEU A 186 25.67 28.23 -20.47
N THR A 187 25.81 29.17 -21.41
CA THR A 187 27.09 29.84 -21.70
C THR A 187 27.57 30.68 -20.51
N TYR A 188 26.65 31.35 -19.80
CA TYR A 188 26.96 32.07 -18.57
C TYR A 188 27.42 31.11 -17.45
N ILE A 189 26.76 29.96 -17.30
CA ILE A 189 27.13 28.95 -16.31
C ILE A 189 28.52 28.38 -16.58
N ASP A 190 28.83 28.00 -17.84
CA ASP A 190 30.17 27.51 -18.21
C ASP A 190 31.27 28.56 -17.93
N LYS A 191 30.94 29.85 -18.07
CA LYS A 191 31.81 30.97 -17.73
C LYS A 191 31.72 31.44 -16.27
N SER A 192 30.93 30.77 -15.42
CA SER A 192 30.72 31.10 -14.00
C SER A 192 30.22 32.54 -13.77
N MET A 193 29.29 33.01 -14.60
CA MET A 193 28.70 34.34 -14.57
C MET A 193 27.26 34.30 -14.01
N ASP A 194 26.83 35.38 -13.34
CA ASP A 194 25.48 35.50 -12.77
C ASP A 194 24.38 35.52 -13.86
N ILE A 195 23.41 34.62 -13.77
CA ILE A 195 22.39 34.43 -14.82
C ILE A 195 21.17 35.35 -14.66
N ARG A 196 21.10 36.14 -13.57
CA ARG A 196 19.94 36.95 -13.17
C ARG A 196 19.33 37.78 -14.31
N VAL A 197 20.16 38.49 -15.07
CA VAL A 197 19.72 39.41 -16.13
C VAL A 197 18.98 38.66 -17.26
N LEU A 198 19.33 37.41 -17.52
CA LEU A 198 18.67 36.55 -18.51
C LEU A 198 17.50 35.76 -17.91
N ALA A 199 17.62 35.34 -16.65
CA ALA A 199 16.62 34.54 -15.96
C ALA A 199 15.34 35.33 -15.64
N GLU A 200 15.44 36.58 -15.17
CA GLU A 200 14.28 37.37 -14.73
C GLU A 200 13.27 37.66 -15.86
N PRO A 201 13.66 38.15 -17.06
CA PRO A 201 12.71 38.37 -18.15
C PRO A 201 12.06 37.07 -18.65
N LEU A 202 12.83 35.98 -18.68
CA LEU A 202 12.35 34.67 -19.12
C LEU A 202 11.33 34.08 -18.13
N SER A 203 11.64 34.18 -16.84
CA SER A 203 10.80 33.78 -15.71
C SER A 203 9.47 34.56 -15.69
N ALA A 204 9.51 35.87 -15.92
CA ALA A 204 8.31 36.71 -16.05
C ALA A 204 7.44 36.29 -17.26
N ALA A 205 8.06 36.03 -18.42
CA ALA A 205 7.34 35.55 -19.60
C ALA A 205 6.69 34.18 -19.38
N PHE A 206 7.36 33.28 -18.65
CA PHE A 206 6.80 31.99 -18.25
C PHE A 206 5.61 32.16 -17.30
N CYS A 207 5.69 33.04 -16.29
CA CYS A 207 4.58 33.31 -15.37
C CYS A 207 3.29 33.72 -16.11
N GLU A 208 3.40 34.65 -17.06
CA GLU A 208 2.25 35.10 -17.85
C GLU A 208 1.64 33.96 -18.67
N LYS A 209 2.48 33.09 -19.26
CA LYS A 209 2.00 31.94 -20.05
C LYS A 209 1.42 30.82 -19.19
N ALA A 210 1.96 30.59 -18.00
CA ALA A 210 1.40 29.64 -17.04
C ALA A 210 0.01 30.10 -16.55
N LYS A 211 -0.16 31.41 -16.34
CA LYS A 211 -1.46 32.01 -16.01
C LYS A 211 -2.47 31.83 -17.14
N GLU A 212 -2.07 32.08 -18.39
CA GLU A 212 -2.92 31.86 -19.57
C GLU A 212 -3.33 30.37 -19.69
N PHE A 213 -2.40 29.45 -19.44
CA PHE A 213 -2.65 28.01 -19.48
C PHE A 213 -3.65 27.54 -18.41
N LEU A 214 -3.59 28.11 -17.19
CA LEU A 214 -4.53 27.80 -16.12
C LEU A 214 -5.97 28.23 -16.44
N VAL A 215 -6.13 29.40 -17.08
CA VAL A 215 -7.43 29.97 -17.45
C VAL A 215 -8.03 29.23 -18.66
N THR A 216 -7.20 28.77 -19.59
CA THR A 216 -7.62 28.12 -20.84
C THR A 216 -8.02 26.66 -20.59
N ARG A 217 -9.28 26.42 -20.21
CA ARG A 217 -9.79 25.08 -19.88
C ARG A 217 -10.43 24.30 -21.03
N ASN A 218 -10.94 24.99 -22.07
CA ASN A 218 -11.84 24.37 -23.06
C ASN A 218 -11.25 24.25 -24.49
N ASP A 219 -10.22 25.03 -24.84
CA ASP A 219 -9.57 24.95 -26.15
C ASP A 219 -8.33 24.04 -26.09
N LEU A 220 -8.46 22.83 -26.66
CA LEU A 220 -7.39 21.83 -26.68
C LEU A 220 -6.20 22.25 -27.56
N VAL A 221 -6.43 22.97 -28.65
CA VAL A 221 -5.37 23.38 -29.58
C VAL A 221 -4.55 24.53 -28.97
N GLN A 222 -5.23 25.52 -28.40
CA GLN A 222 -4.56 26.59 -27.66
C GLN A 222 -3.79 26.03 -26.47
N LYS A 223 -4.39 25.08 -25.73
CA LYS A 223 -3.72 24.42 -24.60
C LYS A 223 -2.47 23.67 -25.04
N GLN A 224 -2.51 22.92 -26.13
CA GLN A 224 -1.35 22.21 -26.67
C GLN A 224 -0.23 23.15 -27.12
N ASN A 225 -0.58 24.27 -27.76
CA ASN A 225 0.37 25.31 -28.16
C ASN A 225 1.04 25.99 -26.96
N LEU A 226 0.27 26.28 -25.91
CA LEU A 226 0.81 26.81 -24.66
C LEU A 226 1.69 25.78 -23.96
N TRP A 227 1.29 24.51 -23.93
CA TRP A 227 2.08 23.44 -23.35
C TRP A 227 3.43 23.26 -24.06
N MET A 228 3.48 23.35 -25.40
CA MET A 228 4.75 23.30 -26.15
C MET A 228 5.76 24.36 -25.67
N LEU A 229 5.28 25.57 -25.38
CA LEU A 229 6.12 26.64 -24.81
C LEU A 229 6.52 26.31 -23.38
N LEU A 230 5.55 25.95 -22.53
CA LEU A 230 5.77 25.67 -21.12
C LEU A 230 6.72 24.47 -20.92
N SER A 231 6.60 23.42 -21.72
CA SER A 231 7.52 22.29 -21.71
C SER A 231 8.93 22.71 -22.11
N THR A 232 9.08 23.57 -23.13
CA THR A 232 10.39 24.13 -23.50
C THR A 232 11.05 24.89 -22.35
N TYR A 233 10.26 25.59 -21.52
CA TYR A 233 10.78 26.24 -20.31
C TYR A 233 11.16 25.22 -19.24
N VAL A 234 10.30 24.25 -18.96
CA VAL A 234 10.56 23.18 -17.97
C VAL A 234 11.84 22.41 -18.32
N ASP A 235 11.98 21.97 -19.57
CA ASP A 235 13.15 21.26 -20.06
C ASP A 235 14.40 22.13 -20.00
N GLY A 236 14.30 23.41 -20.39
CA GLY A 236 15.42 24.35 -20.34
C GLY A 236 15.90 24.64 -18.92
N VAL A 237 14.99 24.82 -17.95
CA VAL A 237 15.37 24.96 -16.54
C VAL A 237 16.01 23.67 -16.02
N GLN A 238 15.49 22.50 -16.41
CA GLN A 238 16.09 21.22 -16.02
C GLN A 238 17.55 21.13 -16.46
N GLU A 239 17.84 21.40 -17.74
CA GLU A 239 19.20 21.37 -18.28
C GLU A 239 20.14 22.35 -17.59
N VAL A 240 19.64 23.55 -17.23
CA VAL A 240 20.39 24.56 -16.48
C VAL A 240 20.78 24.04 -15.10
N PHE A 241 19.84 23.43 -14.37
CA PHE A 241 20.12 22.85 -13.06
C PHE A 241 21.09 21.66 -13.16
N GLU A 242 20.89 20.77 -14.12
CA GLU A 242 21.78 19.61 -14.35
C GLU A 242 23.21 20.04 -14.71
N SER A 243 23.36 21.14 -15.48
CA SER A 243 24.65 21.68 -15.89
C SER A 243 25.36 22.48 -14.79
N SER A 244 24.62 23.07 -13.84
CA SER A 244 25.20 23.86 -12.75
C SER A 244 25.72 22.97 -11.63
N VAL A 245 27.03 23.04 -11.37
CA VAL A 245 27.67 22.22 -10.34
C VAL A 245 27.27 22.69 -8.94
N TYR A 246 27.28 24.00 -8.69
CA TYR A 246 27.18 24.56 -7.34
C TYR A 246 25.89 25.32 -7.05
N LEU A 247 25.03 25.59 -8.05
CA LEU A 247 23.77 26.33 -7.89
C LEU A 247 23.95 27.68 -7.14
N ASN A 248 24.92 28.47 -7.57
CA ASN A 248 25.35 29.71 -6.92
C ASN A 248 25.33 30.95 -7.85
N LEU A 249 24.67 30.85 -9.01
CA LEU A 249 24.66 31.87 -10.07
C LEU A 249 23.26 32.50 -10.26
N SER A 250 22.48 32.60 -9.18
CA SER A 250 21.08 33.06 -9.19
C SER A 250 20.08 32.12 -9.92
N GLU A 251 20.32 30.81 -9.94
CA GLU A 251 19.39 29.83 -10.56
C GLU A 251 18.01 29.81 -9.90
N GLU A 252 17.87 30.28 -8.66
CA GLU A 252 16.57 30.42 -7.99
C GLU A 252 15.59 31.33 -8.74
N LYS A 253 16.09 32.26 -9.57
CA LYS A 253 15.26 33.19 -10.34
C LYS A 253 14.43 32.51 -11.42
N LEU A 254 14.87 31.33 -11.87
CA LEU A 254 14.13 30.49 -12.82
C LEU A 254 12.98 29.74 -12.13
N MET A 255 13.03 29.56 -10.81
CA MET A 255 12.00 28.90 -10.00
C MET A 255 10.88 29.88 -9.62
N SER A 256 10.14 30.30 -10.64
CA SER A 256 9.14 31.37 -10.54
C SER A 256 7.80 30.92 -9.95
N ASP A 257 6.98 31.89 -9.56
CA ASP A 257 5.62 31.65 -9.05
C ASP A 257 4.69 31.05 -10.11
N GLY A 258 5.07 31.11 -11.40
CA GLY A 258 4.33 30.51 -12.50
C GLY A 258 4.09 29.01 -12.31
N PHE A 259 4.99 28.29 -11.63
CA PHE A 259 4.80 26.86 -11.34
C PHE A 259 3.58 26.58 -10.45
N SER A 260 3.24 27.50 -9.54
CA SER A 260 2.03 27.37 -8.70
C SER A 260 0.75 27.49 -9.52
N MET A 261 0.79 28.21 -10.65
CA MET A 261 -0.32 28.35 -11.59
C MET A 261 -0.35 27.23 -12.63
N LEU A 262 0.82 26.69 -13.00
CA LEU A 262 0.97 25.61 -13.97
C LEU A 262 0.38 24.28 -13.46
N LEU A 263 0.74 23.87 -12.23
CA LEU A 263 0.40 22.55 -11.69
C LEU A 263 -1.11 22.25 -11.68
N PRO A 264 -2.00 23.17 -11.25
CA PRO A 264 -3.45 22.92 -11.30
C PRO A 264 -4.02 22.82 -12.73
N GLY A 265 -3.32 23.36 -13.74
CA GLY A 265 -3.71 23.27 -15.15
C GLY A 265 -3.29 21.97 -15.85
N CYS A 266 -2.27 21.30 -15.34
CA CYS A 266 -1.69 20.08 -15.93
C CYS A 266 -2.60 18.85 -15.77
N ARG A 267 -2.63 17.98 -16.78
CA ARG A 267 -3.33 16.68 -16.75
C ARG A 267 -2.41 15.56 -17.21
N GLY A 268 -2.53 14.38 -16.57
CA GLY A 268 -1.88 13.13 -17.00
C GLY A 268 -0.39 13.29 -17.34
N PRO A 269 0.00 13.23 -18.63
CA PRO A 269 1.40 13.33 -19.06
C PRO A 269 2.03 14.70 -18.77
N GLU A 270 1.27 15.80 -18.85
CA GLU A 270 1.75 17.14 -18.53
C GLU A 270 2.19 17.22 -17.07
N LEU A 271 1.37 16.64 -16.17
CA LEU A 271 1.66 16.60 -14.74
C LEU A 271 2.86 15.69 -14.46
N ALA A 272 2.95 14.53 -15.12
CA ALA A 272 4.09 13.64 -14.99
C ALA A 272 5.41 14.33 -15.41
N ALA A 273 5.40 15.09 -16.51
CA ALA A 273 6.58 15.84 -16.97
C ALA A 273 7.05 16.86 -15.93
N VAL A 274 6.15 17.69 -15.38
CA VAL A 274 6.51 18.69 -14.36
C VAL A 274 6.98 18.03 -13.06
N LEU A 275 6.38 16.91 -12.66
CA LEU A 275 6.81 16.20 -11.45
C LEU A 275 8.18 15.51 -11.62
N ASN A 276 8.47 14.97 -12.81
CA ASN A 276 9.79 14.42 -13.13
C ASN A 276 10.86 15.53 -13.14
N PHE A 277 10.57 16.68 -13.75
CA PHE A 277 11.41 17.87 -13.66
C PHE A 277 11.72 18.24 -12.22
N LEU A 278 10.69 18.29 -11.38
CA LEU A 278 10.84 18.63 -9.96
C LEU A 278 11.73 17.61 -9.22
N GLN A 279 11.63 16.32 -9.55
CA GLN A 279 12.53 15.31 -8.98
C GLN A 279 13.98 15.54 -9.39
N ALA A 280 14.24 15.89 -10.67
CA ALA A 280 15.59 16.21 -11.15
C ALA A 280 16.17 17.44 -10.42
N VAL A 281 15.38 18.50 -10.24
CA VAL A 281 15.78 19.70 -9.49
C VAL A 281 16.04 19.39 -8.02
N LEU A 282 15.17 18.62 -7.36
CA LEU A 282 15.35 18.19 -5.97
C LEU A 282 16.62 17.36 -5.79
N PHE A 283 16.86 16.41 -6.69
CA PHE A 283 18.08 15.60 -6.68
C PHE A 283 19.33 16.48 -6.83
N ARG A 284 19.34 17.39 -7.82
CA ARG A 284 20.47 18.30 -8.03
C ARG A 284 20.73 19.20 -6.82
N LEU A 285 19.69 19.82 -6.25
CA LEU A 285 19.82 20.68 -5.07
C LEU A 285 20.45 19.92 -3.89
N ARG A 286 19.97 18.71 -3.62
CA ARG A 286 20.48 17.87 -2.52
C ARG A 286 21.92 17.44 -2.76
N THR A 287 22.26 16.99 -3.97
CA THR A 287 23.66 16.63 -4.31
C THR A 287 24.61 17.83 -4.22
N ALA A 288 24.21 19.02 -4.70
CA ALA A 288 25.02 20.23 -4.59
C ALA A 288 25.21 20.65 -3.11
N HIS A 289 24.17 20.49 -2.29
CA HIS A 289 24.25 20.76 -0.86
C HIS A 289 25.17 19.78 -0.12
N GLU A 290 25.06 18.48 -0.41
CA GLU A 290 25.93 17.43 0.13
C GLU A 290 27.40 17.67 -0.24
N GLN A 291 27.68 18.01 -1.50
CA GLN A 291 29.03 18.33 -1.99
C GLN A 291 29.63 19.54 -1.27
N LEU A 292 28.83 20.58 -1.02
CA LEU A 292 29.26 21.76 -0.26
C LEU A 292 29.63 21.38 1.20
N ASN A 293 28.81 20.53 1.83
CA ASN A 293 29.04 20.07 3.21
C ASN A 293 30.23 19.10 3.33
N GLN A 294 30.49 18.26 2.33
CA GLN A 294 31.65 17.36 2.28
C GLN A 294 32.96 18.10 1.97
N GLY A 295 32.93 19.10 1.09
CA GLY A 295 34.09 19.97 0.81
C GLY A 295 34.58 20.74 2.04
N LEU A 296 33.68 21.05 2.98
CA LEU A 296 33.99 21.61 4.30
C LEU A 296 34.65 20.62 5.27
N ARG A 297 34.55 19.30 5.05
CA ARG A 297 35.09 18.26 5.94
C ARG A 297 36.47 17.73 5.54
N LEU A 298 36.89 17.88 4.28
CA LEU A 298 38.17 17.34 3.78
C LEU A 298 39.29 18.39 3.60
N GLY A 299 39.04 19.68 3.79
CA GLY A 299 40.00 20.75 3.51
C GLY A 299 40.71 21.30 4.74
N ASN A 300 42.05 21.24 4.76
CA ASN A 300 42.87 22.17 5.54
C ASN A 300 42.43 23.62 5.20
N PRO A 301 42.26 24.51 6.20
CA PRO A 301 41.84 25.89 5.96
C PRO A 301 43.00 26.67 5.34
N GLY A 302 43.18 26.57 4.03
CA GLY A 302 43.98 27.55 3.29
C GLY A 302 43.33 28.93 3.40
N PRO A 303 44.08 30.04 3.47
CA PRO A 303 43.56 31.38 3.81
C PRO A 303 42.48 31.95 2.88
N ASN A 304 42.19 31.29 1.75
CA ASN A 304 41.20 31.72 0.75
C ASN A 304 40.10 30.67 0.45
N ALA A 305 39.98 29.59 1.23
CA ALA A 305 38.97 28.55 1.02
C ALA A 305 37.73 28.75 1.92
N GLN A 306 36.98 29.84 1.71
CA GLN A 306 35.60 29.94 2.17
C GLN A 306 34.67 29.51 1.02
N PRO A 307 33.98 28.35 1.06
CA PRO A 307 32.75 28.22 0.29
C PRO A 307 31.75 29.25 0.83
N SER A 308 31.39 30.20 -0.04
CA SER A 308 30.75 31.47 0.30
C SER A 308 29.38 31.30 1.00
N SER A 309 29.10 32.14 1.99
CA SER A 309 27.76 32.32 2.58
C SER A 309 26.67 32.49 1.51
N VAL A 310 27.05 33.07 0.36
CA VAL A 310 26.23 33.31 -0.82
C VAL A 310 25.68 32.01 -1.43
N ALA A 311 26.49 30.96 -1.60
CA ALA A 311 26.01 29.69 -2.15
C ALA A 311 24.94 29.03 -1.26
N LYS A 312 25.11 29.11 0.07
CA LYS A 312 24.09 28.64 1.02
C LYS A 312 22.81 29.45 0.92
N GLU A 313 22.90 30.77 0.74
CA GLU A 313 21.74 31.64 0.56
C GLU A 313 20.96 31.28 -0.72
N HIS A 314 21.66 31.03 -1.84
CA HIS A 314 21.03 30.57 -3.08
C HIS A 314 20.37 29.20 -2.93
N HIS A 315 21.02 28.22 -2.29
CA HIS A 315 20.42 26.91 -2.00
C HIS A 315 19.13 27.05 -1.16
N LEU A 316 19.16 27.90 -0.14
CA LEU A 316 17.99 28.20 0.69
C LEU A 316 16.89 28.90 -0.12
N ALA A 317 17.24 29.78 -1.06
CA ALA A 317 16.29 30.46 -1.92
C ALA A 317 15.60 29.50 -2.90
N VAL A 318 16.35 28.59 -3.52
CA VAL A 318 15.79 27.50 -4.35
C VAL A 318 14.85 26.64 -3.51
N ALA A 319 15.28 26.19 -2.33
CA ALA A 319 14.43 25.39 -1.43
C ALA A 319 13.13 26.12 -1.04
N LYS A 320 13.20 27.41 -0.69
CA LYS A 320 12.02 28.24 -0.39
C LYS A 320 11.08 28.34 -1.59
N ALA A 321 11.60 28.48 -2.81
CA ALA A 321 10.79 28.50 -4.02
C ALA A 321 10.09 27.15 -4.27
N LEU A 322 10.78 26.03 -4.02
CA LEU A 322 10.19 24.68 -4.12
C LEU A 322 9.02 24.50 -3.15
N TRP A 323 9.21 24.88 -1.87
CA TRP A 323 8.16 24.84 -0.86
C TRP A 323 7.00 25.77 -1.18
N ARG A 324 7.26 26.98 -1.69
CA ARG A 324 6.19 27.93 -2.03
C ARG A 324 5.37 27.47 -3.22
N ASN A 325 6.02 27.00 -4.28
CA ASN A 325 5.38 26.84 -5.58
C ASN A 325 4.80 25.44 -5.82
N PHE A 326 5.36 24.38 -5.21
CA PHE A 326 4.97 23.00 -5.50
C PHE A 326 4.27 22.29 -4.33
N PHE A 327 4.69 22.55 -3.09
CA PHE A 327 4.16 21.85 -1.92
C PHE A 327 2.64 22.02 -1.70
N PRO A 328 2.03 23.22 -1.85
CA PRO A 328 0.58 23.38 -1.66
C PRO A 328 -0.24 22.49 -2.59
N TYR A 329 0.20 22.34 -3.85
CA TYR A 329 -0.43 21.47 -4.81
C TYR A 329 -0.31 19.99 -4.41
N LEU A 330 0.90 19.53 -4.05
CA LEU A 330 1.13 18.14 -3.61
C LEU A 330 0.29 17.78 -2.38
N LYS A 331 0.21 18.70 -1.40
CA LYS A 331 -0.65 18.57 -0.21
C LYS A 331 -2.12 18.43 -0.59
N GLY A 332 -2.59 19.15 -1.61
CA GLY A 332 -3.95 19.03 -2.13
C GLY A 332 -4.24 17.70 -2.83
N GLN A 333 -3.26 17.13 -3.52
CA GLN A 333 -3.43 15.89 -4.31
C GLN A 333 -3.42 14.59 -3.47
N ARG A 334 -3.08 14.66 -2.17
CA ARG A 334 -2.94 13.48 -1.30
C ARG A 334 -4.22 12.65 -1.14
N MET A 335 -5.40 13.27 -1.30
CA MET A 335 -6.72 12.64 -1.12
C MET A 335 -7.33 12.13 -2.44
N VAL A 336 -6.62 12.27 -3.57
CA VAL A 336 -7.11 11.77 -4.86
C VAL A 336 -7.09 10.24 -4.86
N LYS A 337 -8.16 9.62 -5.40
CA LYS A 337 -8.33 8.16 -5.40
C LYS A 337 -7.24 7.42 -6.18
N THR A 338 -6.81 7.99 -7.30
CA THR A 338 -5.78 7.42 -8.20
C THR A 338 -4.68 8.46 -8.45
N PRO A 339 -3.78 8.70 -7.49
CA PRO A 339 -2.71 9.67 -7.68
C PRO A 339 -1.64 9.12 -8.65
N PRO A 340 -1.06 9.96 -9.52
CA PRO A 340 0.14 9.61 -10.27
C PRO A 340 1.28 9.16 -9.34
N PRO A 341 2.06 8.14 -9.72
CA PRO A 341 3.14 7.62 -8.87
C PRO A 341 4.20 8.68 -8.55
N GLN A 342 4.44 9.62 -9.47
CA GLN A 342 5.42 10.70 -9.32
C GLN A 342 5.11 11.60 -8.11
N ILE A 343 3.85 11.71 -7.68
CA ILE A 343 3.49 12.51 -6.49
C ILE A 343 4.17 11.94 -5.24
N ALA A 344 4.21 10.62 -5.10
CA ALA A 344 4.85 9.96 -3.96
C ALA A 344 6.36 10.21 -3.96
N ASP A 345 6.99 10.12 -5.14
CA ASP A 345 8.43 10.29 -5.33
C ASP A 345 8.85 11.74 -5.04
N THR A 346 8.09 12.69 -5.56
CA THR A 346 8.28 14.12 -5.31
C THR A 346 8.06 14.46 -3.83
N ALA A 347 7.01 13.92 -3.21
CA ALA A 347 6.77 14.12 -1.78
C ALA A 347 7.92 13.55 -0.93
N ALA A 348 8.45 12.38 -1.28
CA ALA A 348 9.62 11.80 -0.63
C ALA A 348 10.86 12.69 -0.82
N GLY A 349 11.09 13.23 -2.03
CA GLY A 349 12.16 14.18 -2.30
C GLY A 349 12.07 15.45 -1.47
N LEU A 350 10.86 16.00 -1.27
CA LEU A 350 10.62 17.14 -0.38
C LEU A 350 10.82 16.78 1.10
N THR A 351 10.44 15.58 1.54
CA THR A 351 10.73 15.11 2.91
C THR A 351 12.22 15.02 3.17
N LEU A 352 13.00 14.56 2.19
CA LEU A 352 14.46 14.53 2.30
C LEU A 352 15.07 15.94 2.20
N LEU A 353 14.48 16.86 1.43
CA LEU A 353 14.87 18.27 1.45
C LEU A 353 14.60 18.91 2.84
N ALA A 354 13.51 18.55 3.51
CA ALA A 354 13.21 19.00 4.87
C ALA A 354 14.20 18.45 5.90
N LEU A 355 14.79 17.28 5.64
CA LEU A 355 15.89 16.72 6.43
C LEU A 355 17.18 17.51 6.24
N ASP A 356 17.52 17.85 4.99
CA ASP A 356 18.76 18.56 4.67
C ASP A 356 18.70 20.07 5.06
N LEU A 357 17.56 20.73 4.84
CA LEU A 357 17.37 22.17 5.01
C LEU A 357 16.06 22.51 5.78
N PRO A 358 15.97 22.18 7.08
CA PRO A 358 14.73 22.31 7.86
C PRO A 358 14.22 23.75 8.00
N SER A 359 15.11 24.75 7.99
CA SER A 359 14.77 26.18 8.12
C SER A 359 14.01 26.76 6.92
N THR A 360 13.92 26.04 5.81
CA THR A 360 13.26 26.51 4.58
C THR A 360 11.79 26.11 4.48
N CYS A 361 11.33 25.20 5.36
CA CYS A 361 9.97 24.68 5.31
C CYS A 361 8.95 25.76 5.67
N THR A 362 7.74 25.65 5.10
CA THR A 362 6.61 26.55 5.39
C THR A 362 6.26 26.56 6.88
N SER A 363 5.72 27.68 7.38
CA SER A 363 5.25 27.81 8.77
C SER A 363 4.31 26.69 9.20
N ASP A 364 3.47 26.18 8.28
CA ASP A 364 2.55 25.06 8.49
C ASP A 364 3.22 23.75 8.94
N LEU A 365 4.52 23.57 8.66
CA LEU A 365 5.27 22.34 8.92
C LEU A 365 6.18 22.45 10.15
N GLN A 366 6.46 23.68 10.60
CA GLN A 366 7.33 23.94 11.75
C GLN A 366 6.61 23.63 13.07
N PRO A 367 7.32 23.20 14.13
CA PRO A 367 8.77 23.14 14.30
C PRO A 367 9.42 21.82 13.84
N GLN A 368 8.62 20.80 13.51
CA GLN A 368 9.11 19.45 13.17
C GLN A 368 8.72 19.06 11.74
N PRO A 369 9.39 19.61 10.71
CA PRO A 369 8.95 19.49 9.32
C PRO A 369 8.94 18.05 8.80
N ILE A 370 9.90 17.23 9.22
CA ILE A 370 10.00 15.81 8.82
C ILE A 370 8.79 15.02 9.34
N ILE A 371 8.42 15.23 10.61
CA ILE A 371 7.31 14.51 11.24
C ILE A 371 5.97 14.97 10.65
N SER A 372 5.81 16.27 10.42
CA SER A 372 4.64 16.82 9.72
C SER A 372 4.50 16.23 8.31
N MET A 373 5.59 16.09 7.55
CA MET A 373 5.57 15.44 6.23
C MET A 373 5.22 13.94 6.31
N MET A 374 5.79 13.23 7.28
CA MET A 374 5.47 11.82 7.53
C MET A 374 3.99 11.63 7.89
N GLN A 375 3.43 12.51 8.72
CA GLN A 375 2.01 12.51 9.02
C GLN A 375 1.19 12.77 7.75
N LEU A 376 1.52 13.79 6.96
CA LEU A 376 0.72 14.20 5.80
C LEU A 376 0.65 13.17 4.66
N PHE A 377 1.73 12.42 4.41
CA PHE A 377 1.84 11.51 3.25
C PHE A 377 2.07 10.03 3.62
N GLY A 378 2.57 9.73 4.81
CA GLY A 378 2.88 8.37 5.26
C GLY A 378 1.86 7.80 6.23
N TRP A 379 1.65 8.48 7.36
CA TRP A 379 0.92 7.95 8.52
C TRP A 379 -0.57 8.34 8.57
N ASP A 380 -1.02 9.31 7.76
CA ASP A 380 -2.44 9.73 7.73
C ASP A 380 -3.32 8.68 7.04
N ASP A 381 -4.29 8.18 7.80
CA ASP A 381 -5.34 7.22 7.42
C ASP A 381 -6.21 7.62 6.21
N MET A 382 -6.16 8.89 5.79
CA MET A 382 -6.98 9.38 4.67
C MET A 382 -6.26 9.30 3.31
N VAL A 383 -4.94 9.17 3.31
CA VAL A 383 -4.11 9.15 2.10
C VAL A 383 -4.28 7.84 1.33
N CYS A 384 -4.23 7.87 -0.01
CA CYS A 384 -4.34 6.64 -0.81
C CYS A 384 -3.21 5.63 -0.49
N PRO A 385 -3.53 4.35 -0.19
CA PRO A 385 -2.53 3.32 0.11
C PRO A 385 -1.42 3.14 -0.94
N ARG A 386 -1.74 3.37 -2.22
CA ARG A 386 -0.76 3.31 -3.32
C ARG A 386 0.30 4.40 -3.22
N LEU A 387 -0.11 5.59 -2.79
CA LEU A 387 0.80 6.71 -2.58
C LEU A 387 1.68 6.44 -1.36
N VAL A 388 1.08 6.00 -0.25
CA VAL A 388 1.77 5.66 0.99
C VAL A 388 2.85 4.60 0.74
N SER A 389 2.51 3.52 0.02
CA SER A 389 3.46 2.43 -0.21
C SER A 389 4.70 2.89 -0.97
N ARG A 390 4.51 3.67 -2.03
CA ARG A 390 5.61 4.20 -2.83
C ARG A 390 6.42 5.24 -2.07
N TYR A 391 5.76 6.16 -1.37
CA TYR A 391 6.38 7.19 -0.55
C TYR A 391 7.29 6.60 0.53
N LEU A 392 6.79 5.61 1.29
CA LEU A 392 7.57 4.97 2.35
C LEU A 392 8.74 4.14 1.79
N THR A 393 8.58 3.47 0.64
CA THR A 393 9.67 2.73 -0.01
C THR A 393 10.87 3.62 -0.33
N HIS A 394 10.66 4.85 -0.78
CA HIS A 394 11.74 5.80 -1.06
C HIS A 394 12.43 6.34 0.20
N LEU A 395 11.72 6.38 1.33
CA LEU A 395 12.22 7.00 2.56
C LEU A 395 12.91 6.00 3.50
N ILE A 396 12.37 4.79 3.66
CA ILE A 396 12.90 3.79 4.59
C ILE A 396 14.34 3.37 4.22
N GLN A 397 14.71 3.46 2.94
CA GLN A 397 16.06 3.15 2.47
C GLN A 397 17.13 4.18 2.92
N ASN A 398 16.72 5.39 3.34
CA ASN A 398 17.65 6.45 3.72
C ASN A 398 18.04 6.35 5.21
N SER A 399 19.31 6.06 5.49
CA SER A 399 19.82 5.90 6.86
C SER A 399 19.81 7.21 7.65
N ALA A 400 20.07 8.35 7.01
CA ALA A 400 20.09 9.66 7.67
C ALA A 400 18.71 10.05 8.21
N LEU A 401 17.64 9.63 7.52
CA LEU A 401 16.27 9.81 8.01
C LEU A 401 16.02 9.02 9.29
N ALA A 402 16.47 7.76 9.37
CA ALA A 402 16.31 6.93 10.56
C ALA A 402 17.07 7.51 11.76
N GLU A 403 18.28 8.02 11.53
CA GLU A 403 19.08 8.72 12.54
C GLU A 403 18.37 9.99 13.03
N ALA A 404 17.85 10.82 12.12
CA ALA A 404 17.14 12.04 12.48
C ALA A 404 15.85 11.77 13.28
N LEU A 405 15.06 10.77 12.88
CA LEU A 405 13.84 10.37 13.61
C LEU A 405 14.18 9.85 15.02
N THR A 406 15.29 9.11 15.16
CA THR A 406 15.77 8.64 16.47
C THR A 406 16.27 9.80 17.33
N GLY A 407 17.04 10.72 16.75
CA GLY A 407 17.57 11.91 17.44
C GLY A 407 16.49 12.89 17.91
N MET A 408 15.36 12.96 17.21
CA MET A 408 14.19 13.77 17.61
C MET A 408 13.33 13.12 18.71
N GLY A 409 13.72 11.98 19.26
CA GLY A 409 13.04 11.31 20.37
C GLY A 409 11.74 10.58 19.99
N HIS A 410 11.45 10.41 18.70
CA HIS A 410 10.29 9.65 18.23
C HIS A 410 10.57 8.15 18.27
N SER A 411 10.59 7.54 19.46
CA SER A 411 10.92 6.12 19.62
C SER A 411 9.95 5.13 18.94
N SER A 412 8.79 5.59 18.45
CA SER A 412 7.73 4.77 17.84
C SER A 412 7.62 4.87 16.31
N TYR A 413 8.53 5.57 15.61
CA TYR A 413 8.41 5.76 14.16
C TYR A 413 8.40 4.43 13.37
N GLN A 414 9.15 3.43 13.82
CA GLN A 414 9.18 2.10 13.21
C GLN A 414 7.82 1.41 13.35
N SER A 415 7.17 1.56 14.50
CA SER A 415 5.83 1.04 14.75
C SER A 415 4.77 1.71 13.84
N LEU A 416 4.93 3.02 13.55
CA LEU A 416 4.06 3.74 12.61
C LEU A 416 4.28 3.34 11.14
N PHE A 417 5.52 2.98 10.76
CA PHE A 417 5.79 2.38 9.45
C PHE A 417 5.12 1.01 9.32
N VAL A 418 5.20 0.17 10.35
CA VAL A 418 4.49 -1.12 10.40
C VAL A 418 2.98 -0.89 10.30
N GLN A 419 2.42 0.08 11.03
CA GLN A 419 0.99 0.43 10.95
C GLN A 419 0.57 0.82 9.54
N SER A 420 1.36 1.67 8.88
CA SER A 420 1.07 2.14 7.52
C SER A 420 1.18 1.00 6.50
N TRP A 421 2.16 0.10 6.66
CA TRP A 421 2.30 -1.11 5.86
C TRP A 421 1.12 -2.08 6.05
N PHE A 422 0.74 -2.34 7.29
CA PHE A 422 -0.39 -3.21 7.64
C PHE A 422 -1.70 -2.68 7.02
N ARG A 423 -1.93 -1.37 7.12
CA ARG A 423 -3.04 -0.69 6.46
C ARG A 423 -2.98 -0.84 4.93
N CYS A 424 -1.82 -0.64 4.31
CA CYS A 424 -1.68 -0.78 2.86
C CYS A 424 -2.09 -2.18 2.39
N ILE A 425 -1.71 -3.22 3.14
CA ILE A 425 -2.07 -4.61 2.82
C ILE A 425 -3.58 -4.84 2.96
N LEU A 426 -4.20 -4.40 4.06
CA LEU A 426 -5.64 -4.51 4.24
C LEU A 426 -6.42 -3.77 3.14
N GLN A 427 -5.92 -2.61 2.70
CA GLN A 427 -6.60 -1.76 1.73
C GLN A 427 -6.21 -2.04 0.27
N THR A 428 -5.48 -3.14 -0.01
CA THR A 428 -4.96 -3.48 -1.34
C THR A 428 -6.03 -3.49 -2.43
N PHE A 429 -7.26 -3.89 -2.09
CA PHE A 429 -8.35 -4.10 -3.03
C PHE A 429 -9.37 -2.95 -3.09
N ILE A 430 -9.29 -1.93 -2.23
CA ILE A 430 -10.33 -0.88 -2.12
C ILE A 430 -10.56 -0.12 -3.44
N ASN A 431 -9.51 0.07 -4.23
CA ASN A 431 -9.57 0.83 -5.47
C ASN A 431 -9.78 -0.04 -6.71
N GLN A 432 -10.06 -1.34 -6.55
CA GLN A 432 -10.33 -2.23 -7.68
C GLN A 432 -11.82 -2.13 -8.07
N PRO A 433 -12.13 -2.04 -9.38
CA PRO A 433 -13.51 -2.15 -9.83
C PRO A 433 -14.06 -3.54 -9.47
N PRO A 434 -15.35 -3.67 -9.13
CA PRO A 434 -15.97 -4.96 -8.88
C PRO A 434 -15.86 -5.86 -10.12
N GLU A 435 -15.63 -7.16 -9.91
CA GLU A 435 -15.32 -8.18 -10.93
C GLU A 435 -16.31 -8.27 -12.11
N THR A 436 -17.49 -7.66 -12.00
CA THR A 436 -18.50 -7.60 -13.06
C THR A 436 -18.10 -6.71 -14.24
N LEU A 437 -17.05 -5.89 -14.13
CA LEU A 437 -16.50 -5.10 -15.22
C LEU A 437 -15.21 -5.74 -15.75
N ILE A 438 -15.16 -5.98 -17.07
CA ILE A 438 -14.00 -6.50 -17.78
C ILE A 438 -12.77 -5.66 -17.40
N ARG A 439 -11.81 -6.26 -16.67
CA ARG A 439 -10.56 -5.60 -16.29
C ARG A 439 -9.78 -5.26 -17.56
N THR A 440 -9.54 -3.97 -17.79
CA THR A 440 -8.70 -3.53 -18.91
C THR A 440 -7.24 -3.91 -18.67
N ASP A 441 -6.46 -4.15 -19.73
CA ASP A 441 -5.04 -4.52 -19.64
C ASP A 441 -4.23 -3.52 -18.80
N ALA A 442 -4.55 -2.23 -18.90
CA ALA A 442 -3.93 -1.15 -18.14
C ALA A 442 -4.19 -1.26 -16.61
N GLU A 443 -5.40 -1.68 -16.20
CA GLU A 443 -5.73 -1.88 -14.79
C GLU A 443 -5.00 -3.09 -14.19
N GLN A 444 -4.84 -4.15 -14.98
CA GLN A 444 -4.05 -5.33 -14.59
C GLN A 444 -2.57 -4.98 -14.42
N THR A 445 -1.98 -4.23 -15.35
CA THR A 445 -0.60 -3.73 -15.23
C THR A 445 -0.43 -2.83 -14.02
N SER A 446 -1.38 -1.92 -13.76
CA SER A 446 -1.33 -1.01 -12.60
C SER A 446 -1.41 -1.75 -11.26
N ASN A 447 -2.21 -2.82 -11.17
CA ASN A 447 -2.33 -3.64 -9.98
C ASN A 447 -1.05 -4.47 -9.77
N LYS A 448 -0.45 -5.00 -10.85
CA LYS A 448 0.82 -5.71 -10.76
C LYS A 448 1.94 -4.79 -10.24
N ALA A 449 2.06 -3.59 -10.79
CA ALA A 449 3.05 -2.60 -10.34
C ALA A 449 2.83 -2.19 -8.87
N TYR A 450 1.58 -2.09 -8.41
CA TYR A 450 1.30 -1.82 -6.99
C TYR A 450 1.69 -2.99 -6.08
N MET A 451 1.44 -4.24 -6.49
CA MET A 451 1.85 -5.41 -5.71
C MET A 451 3.38 -5.51 -5.61
N GLU A 452 4.10 -5.23 -6.70
CA GLU A 452 5.57 -5.16 -6.68
C GLU A 452 6.10 -4.10 -5.71
N GLN A 453 5.47 -2.92 -5.69
CA GLN A 453 5.79 -1.86 -4.72
C GLN A 453 5.51 -2.28 -3.28
N LEU A 454 4.41 -3.01 -3.04
CA LEU A 454 4.05 -3.51 -1.73
C LEU A 454 4.97 -4.62 -1.25
N THR A 455 5.45 -5.48 -2.16
CA THR A 455 6.51 -6.47 -1.90
C THR A 455 7.80 -5.78 -1.50
N GLU A 456 8.22 -4.74 -2.22
CA GLU A 456 9.42 -3.97 -1.87
C GLU A 456 9.27 -3.26 -0.52
N LEU A 457 8.11 -2.66 -0.24
CA LEU A 457 7.82 -2.09 1.08
C LEU A 457 7.92 -3.15 2.18
N THR A 458 7.30 -4.32 1.96
CA THR A 458 7.36 -5.45 2.91
C THR A 458 8.81 -5.85 3.18
N ARG A 459 9.63 -5.96 2.13
CA ARG A 459 11.07 -6.27 2.23
C ARG A 459 11.82 -5.23 3.05
N LEU A 460 11.47 -3.95 2.96
CA LEU A 460 12.09 -2.86 3.72
C LEU A 460 11.62 -2.84 5.18
N ILE A 461 10.33 -3.04 5.44
CA ILE A 461 9.78 -3.13 6.81
C ILE A 461 10.43 -4.27 7.58
N PHE A 462 10.69 -5.41 6.92
CA PHE A 462 11.32 -6.57 7.56
C PHE A 462 12.81 -6.36 7.85
N LYS A 463 13.43 -5.34 7.25
CA LYS A 463 14.80 -4.91 7.59
C LYS A 463 14.84 -3.90 8.74
N LEU A 464 13.70 -3.44 9.26
CA LEU A 464 13.68 -2.54 10.40
C LEU A 464 14.17 -3.26 11.65
N PRO A 465 15.03 -2.64 12.48
CA PRO A 465 15.54 -3.25 13.71
C PRO A 465 14.44 -3.77 14.64
N GLU A 466 13.34 -3.03 14.80
CA GLU A 466 12.20 -3.44 15.62
C GLU A 466 11.58 -4.75 15.11
N VAL A 467 11.39 -4.89 13.80
CA VAL A 467 10.82 -6.10 13.21
C VAL A 467 11.77 -7.27 13.31
N ILE A 468 13.07 -7.08 13.01
CA ILE A 468 14.10 -8.11 13.14
C ILE A 468 14.12 -8.67 14.58
N THR A 469 14.03 -7.80 15.60
CA THR A 469 14.01 -8.25 17.00
C THR A 469 12.78 -9.06 17.38
N ILE A 470 11.63 -8.82 16.73
CA ILE A 470 10.40 -9.61 16.95
C ILE A 470 10.57 -11.00 16.34
N PHE A 471 11.06 -11.09 15.11
CA PHE A 471 11.25 -12.37 14.41
C PHE A 471 12.35 -13.22 15.05
N SER A 472 13.45 -12.61 15.51
CA SER A 472 14.55 -13.33 16.15
C SER A 472 14.14 -13.97 17.49
N LYS A 473 13.38 -13.22 18.32
CA LYS A 473 12.81 -13.74 19.57
C LYS A 473 11.81 -14.86 19.33
N ALA A 474 11.00 -14.75 18.29
CA ALA A 474 9.98 -15.74 17.96
C ALA A 474 10.52 -16.99 17.19
N HIS A 475 11.83 -17.07 16.92
CA HIS A 475 12.49 -18.17 16.22
C HIS A 475 11.95 -18.49 14.80
N PHE A 476 11.62 -17.45 14.01
CA PHE A 476 11.14 -17.62 12.63
C PHE A 476 12.29 -17.43 11.61
N GLU A 477 12.41 -18.32 10.62
CA GLU A 477 13.41 -18.21 9.54
C GLU A 477 13.04 -17.13 8.49
N GLU A 478 13.90 -16.14 8.30
CA GLU A 478 13.64 -14.95 7.47
C GLU A 478 13.43 -15.15 5.96
N SER A 479 13.84 -16.28 5.38
CA SER A 479 14.00 -16.41 3.93
C SER A 479 12.70 -16.73 3.17
N VAL A 480 11.71 -17.35 3.82
CA VAL A 480 10.57 -18.00 3.14
C VAL A 480 9.43 -17.04 2.79
N TYR A 481 9.23 -15.98 3.57
CA TYR A 481 8.04 -15.11 3.50
C TYR A 481 8.30 -13.70 2.95
N LYS A 482 9.51 -13.41 2.45
CA LYS A 482 9.87 -12.09 1.90
C LYS A 482 9.20 -11.74 0.57
N GLN A 483 8.48 -12.67 -0.06
CA GLN A 483 7.99 -12.53 -1.44
C GLN A 483 6.50 -12.13 -1.55
N ASP A 484 5.63 -12.59 -0.64
CA ASP A 484 4.20 -12.23 -0.64
C ASP A 484 3.85 -11.36 0.58
N PRO A 485 3.44 -10.09 0.37
CA PRO A 485 2.98 -9.21 1.44
C PRO A 485 1.87 -9.82 2.31
N LYS A 486 0.96 -10.61 1.73
CA LYS A 486 -0.17 -11.20 2.47
C LYS A 486 0.31 -12.23 3.48
N GLU A 487 1.20 -13.14 3.05
CA GLU A 487 1.79 -14.15 3.92
C GLU A 487 2.69 -13.52 4.99
N ALA A 488 3.45 -12.50 4.61
CA ALA A 488 4.31 -11.75 5.52
C ALA A 488 3.52 -11.14 6.72
N VAL A 489 2.30 -10.64 6.49
CA VAL A 489 1.44 -10.14 7.58
C VAL A 489 1.02 -11.23 8.54
N PHE A 490 0.63 -12.42 8.06
CA PHE A 490 0.27 -13.52 8.95
C PHE A 490 1.44 -13.91 9.86
N ARG A 491 2.65 -14.02 9.29
CA ARG A 491 3.86 -14.33 10.05
C ARG A 491 4.23 -13.24 11.06
N PHE A 492 4.07 -11.98 10.69
CA PHE A 492 4.28 -10.88 11.63
C PHE A 492 3.30 -10.95 12.81
N ILE A 493 2.01 -11.20 12.54
CA ILE A 493 0.99 -11.37 13.59
C ILE A 493 1.36 -12.55 14.51
N GLU A 494 1.71 -13.71 13.95
CA GLU A 494 2.14 -14.89 14.72
C GLU A 494 3.37 -14.60 15.59
N ALA A 495 4.38 -13.93 15.04
CA ALA A 495 5.61 -13.60 15.77
C ALA A 495 5.37 -12.64 16.95
N VAL A 496 4.52 -11.62 16.77
CA VAL A 496 4.12 -10.70 17.85
C VAL A 496 3.40 -11.44 18.98
N GLY A 497 2.47 -12.34 18.62
CA GLY A 497 1.73 -13.15 19.60
C GLY A 497 2.61 -14.11 20.39
N LYS A 498 3.55 -14.78 19.71
CA LYS A 498 4.52 -15.69 20.34
C LYS A 498 5.46 -14.96 21.30
N ASN A 499 6.04 -13.84 20.85
CA ASN A 499 6.92 -13.01 21.67
C ASN A 499 6.20 -12.53 22.95
N TYR A 500 4.94 -12.08 22.85
CA TYR A 500 4.16 -11.72 24.04
C TYR A 500 3.94 -12.89 25.02
N SER A 501 3.71 -14.09 24.48
CA SER A 501 3.46 -15.29 25.29
C SER A 501 4.71 -15.75 26.04
N GLU A 502 5.90 -15.54 25.48
CA GLU A 502 7.19 -15.89 26.06
C GLU A 502 7.67 -14.88 27.13
N LEU A 503 7.17 -13.64 27.12
CA LEU A 503 7.50 -12.66 28.15
C LEU A 503 7.02 -13.11 29.54
N GLN A 504 7.83 -12.89 30.57
CA GLN A 504 7.49 -13.22 31.96
C GLN A 504 7.15 -11.97 32.78
N HIS A 505 7.80 -10.83 32.54
CA HIS A 505 7.64 -9.62 33.33
C HIS A 505 6.40 -8.80 32.92
N LEU A 506 5.54 -8.47 33.89
CA LEU A 506 4.34 -7.64 33.71
C LEU A 506 4.58 -6.26 33.04
N PRO A 507 5.61 -5.46 33.39
CA PRO A 507 5.84 -4.18 32.73
C PRO A 507 6.19 -4.35 31.25
N GLU A 508 6.99 -5.35 30.90
CA GLU A 508 7.34 -5.68 29.51
C GLU A 508 6.12 -6.11 28.71
N LYS A 509 5.25 -6.95 29.30
CA LYS A 509 3.95 -7.29 28.71
C LYS A 509 3.11 -6.06 28.43
N SER A 510 2.98 -5.14 29.38
CA SER A 510 2.19 -3.91 29.23
C SER A 510 2.73 -2.99 28.12
N VAL A 511 4.05 -2.87 27.99
CA VAL A 511 4.69 -2.13 26.89
C VAL A 511 4.43 -2.83 25.55
N MET A 512 4.57 -4.15 25.50
CA MET A 512 4.32 -4.95 24.30
C MET A 512 2.87 -4.84 23.82
N VAL A 513 1.87 -4.87 24.73
CA VAL A 513 0.46 -4.63 24.35
C VAL A 513 0.29 -3.24 23.74
N THR A 514 0.90 -2.22 24.33
CA THR A 514 0.78 -0.84 23.85
C THR A 514 1.39 -0.73 22.43
N LYS A 515 2.56 -1.34 22.20
CA LYS A 515 3.19 -1.39 20.87
C LYS A 515 2.37 -2.18 19.85
N ALA A 516 1.84 -3.34 20.24
CA ALA A 516 1.01 -4.18 19.39
C ALA A 516 -0.23 -3.42 18.88
N LEU A 517 -0.87 -2.62 19.75
CA LEU A 517 -1.99 -1.77 19.36
C LEU A 517 -1.56 -0.65 18.40
N VAL A 518 -0.36 -0.09 18.55
CA VAL A 518 0.19 0.90 17.60
C VAL A 518 0.41 0.26 16.23
N TYR A 519 0.96 -0.96 16.15
CA TYR A 519 1.15 -1.67 14.87
C TYR A 519 -0.15 -1.87 14.10
N LEU A 520 -1.29 -2.01 14.79
CA LEU A 520 -2.59 -2.20 14.13
C LEU A 520 -3.26 -0.90 13.70
N GLY A 521 -3.07 0.18 14.46
CA GLY A 521 -3.86 1.39 14.29
C GLY A 521 -5.36 1.16 14.51
N ASP A 522 -6.21 2.02 13.93
CA ASP A 522 -7.66 1.83 13.95
C ASP A 522 -8.10 0.85 12.85
N ILE A 523 -7.79 -0.44 13.04
CA ILE A 523 -8.05 -1.50 12.07
C ILE A 523 -9.49 -1.51 11.55
N LEU A 524 -10.47 -1.17 12.39
CA LEU A 524 -11.87 -1.13 11.98
C LEU A 524 -12.16 -0.02 10.98
N LYS A 525 -11.48 1.12 11.08
CA LYS A 525 -11.57 2.18 10.07
C LYS A 525 -11.04 1.70 8.72
N TYR A 526 -10.05 0.82 8.72
CA TYR A 526 -9.47 0.24 7.50
C TYR A 526 -10.40 -0.76 6.83
N VAL A 527 -11.20 -1.48 7.62
CA VAL A 527 -12.14 -2.51 7.16
C VAL A 527 -13.51 -1.96 6.74
N LYS A 528 -13.96 -0.88 7.38
CA LYS A 528 -15.26 -0.23 7.11
C LYS A 528 -15.60 -0.03 5.62
N PRO A 529 -14.66 0.34 4.73
CA PRO A 529 -14.93 0.46 3.30
C PRO A 529 -15.44 -0.84 2.66
N TYR A 530 -14.91 -2.00 3.05
CA TYR A 530 -15.34 -3.29 2.52
C TYR A 530 -16.73 -3.70 3.01
N LEU A 531 -17.06 -3.36 4.27
CA LEU A 531 -18.36 -3.68 4.88
C LEU A 531 -19.50 -2.81 4.32
N ILE A 532 -19.26 -1.51 4.11
CA ILE A 532 -20.33 -0.56 3.72
C ILE A 532 -20.48 -0.46 2.20
N LYS A 533 -19.38 -0.40 1.44
CA LYS A 533 -19.43 -0.10 0.00
C LYS A 533 -19.55 -1.36 -0.88
N LYS A 534 -19.73 -2.54 -0.29
CA LYS A 534 -19.66 -3.85 -0.97
C LYS A 534 -18.41 -3.94 -1.84
N GLY A 535 -17.25 -3.80 -1.19
CA GLY A 535 -15.95 -3.92 -1.86
C GLY A 535 -15.74 -5.31 -2.50
N PRO A 536 -14.67 -5.48 -3.30
CA PRO A 536 -14.39 -6.76 -3.95
C PRO A 536 -14.26 -7.90 -2.95
N ALA A 537 -14.68 -9.10 -3.38
CA ALA A 537 -14.79 -10.27 -2.52
C ALA A 537 -13.44 -10.65 -1.90
N GLU A 538 -12.37 -10.58 -2.66
CA GLU A 538 -11.03 -10.96 -2.24
C GLU A 538 -10.49 -10.05 -1.12
N GLY A 539 -10.84 -8.76 -1.16
CA GLY A 539 -10.53 -7.82 -0.10
C GLY A 539 -11.24 -8.15 1.20
N LEU A 540 -12.49 -8.60 1.12
CA LEU A 540 -13.27 -9.03 2.29
C LEU A 540 -12.71 -10.35 2.86
N HIS A 541 -12.43 -11.35 2.02
CA HIS A 541 -11.81 -12.61 2.44
C HIS A 541 -10.45 -12.38 3.11
N LEU A 542 -9.58 -11.55 2.52
CA LEU A 542 -8.28 -11.21 3.10
C LEU A 542 -8.44 -10.53 4.46
N THR A 543 -9.40 -9.62 4.59
CA THR A 543 -9.69 -8.93 5.85
C THR A 543 -10.11 -9.90 6.95
N TYR A 544 -11.09 -10.78 6.67
CA TYR A 544 -11.53 -11.79 7.63
C TYR A 544 -10.40 -12.76 8.00
N LYS A 545 -9.54 -13.12 7.05
CA LYS A 545 -8.39 -13.98 7.31
C LYS A 545 -7.34 -13.32 8.20
N ILE A 546 -6.98 -12.06 7.94
CA ILE A 546 -6.03 -11.29 8.76
C ILE A 546 -6.57 -11.12 10.17
N ILE A 547 -7.83 -10.73 10.33
CA ILE A 547 -8.42 -10.50 11.65
C ILE A 547 -8.67 -11.82 12.39
N GLY A 548 -9.03 -12.89 11.68
CA GLY A 548 -9.11 -14.23 12.26
C GLY A 548 -7.76 -14.70 12.80
N CYS A 549 -6.69 -14.58 12.00
CA CYS A 549 -5.32 -14.88 12.42
C CYS A 549 -4.91 -14.05 13.64
N LEU A 550 -5.24 -12.74 13.65
CA LEU A 550 -5.02 -11.85 14.78
C LEU A 550 -5.75 -12.31 16.04
N MET A 551 -7.04 -12.63 15.94
CA MET A 551 -7.83 -13.13 17.07
C MET A 551 -7.24 -14.39 17.69
N LYS A 552 -6.76 -15.31 16.85
CA LYS A 552 -6.10 -16.54 17.31
C LYS A 552 -4.74 -16.26 17.95
N SER A 553 -3.85 -15.60 17.23
CA SER A 553 -2.45 -15.45 17.63
C SER A 553 -2.25 -14.41 18.74
N TRP A 554 -3.12 -13.39 18.81
CA TRP A 554 -3.06 -12.33 19.83
C TRP A 554 -4.07 -12.54 20.96
N ALA A 555 -4.64 -13.73 21.12
CA ALA A 555 -5.65 -14.01 22.14
C ALA A 555 -5.19 -13.57 23.55
N ALA A 556 -3.94 -13.88 23.92
CA ALA A 556 -3.37 -13.45 25.20
C ALA A 556 -3.16 -11.93 25.35
N ILE A 557 -2.95 -11.22 24.23
CA ILE A 557 -2.86 -9.74 24.20
C ILE A 557 -4.26 -9.15 24.36
N LEU A 558 -5.24 -9.67 23.62
CA LEU A 558 -6.64 -9.20 23.60
C LEU A 558 -7.38 -9.45 24.92
N ALA A 559 -6.96 -10.46 25.69
CA ALA A 559 -7.46 -10.70 27.04
C ALA A 559 -7.14 -9.56 28.03
N THR A 560 -6.13 -8.71 27.72
CA THR A 560 -5.74 -7.60 28.59
C THR A 560 -6.72 -6.43 28.52
N SER A 561 -6.90 -5.72 29.63
CA SER A 561 -7.82 -4.57 29.74
C SER A 561 -7.54 -3.46 28.71
N LYS A 562 -6.28 -3.27 28.30
CA LYS A 562 -5.90 -2.28 27.28
C LYS A 562 -6.39 -2.64 25.87
N ALA A 563 -6.40 -3.94 25.53
CA ALA A 563 -6.77 -4.42 24.19
C ALA A 563 -8.22 -4.93 24.09
N GLN A 564 -8.92 -5.11 25.22
CA GLN A 564 -10.32 -5.50 25.27
C GLN A 564 -11.27 -4.60 24.45
N PRO A 565 -11.12 -3.25 24.40
CA PRO A 565 -11.98 -2.43 23.55
C PRO A 565 -11.88 -2.80 22.06
N LEU A 566 -10.71 -3.21 21.60
CA LEU A 566 -10.50 -3.69 20.23
C LEU A 566 -11.19 -5.04 20.01
N LEU A 567 -11.12 -5.96 21.00
CA LEU A 567 -11.81 -7.24 20.95
C LEU A 567 -13.33 -7.07 20.75
N PHE A 568 -13.99 -6.29 21.59
CA PHE A 568 -15.43 -6.06 21.50
C PHE A 568 -15.81 -5.41 20.16
N ARG A 569 -15.04 -4.41 19.75
CA ARG A 569 -15.19 -3.76 18.45
C ARG A 569 -15.10 -4.75 17.28
N ILE A 570 -14.17 -5.72 17.31
CA ILE A 570 -14.05 -6.78 16.30
C ILE A 570 -15.26 -7.70 16.31
N ILE A 571 -15.73 -8.11 17.49
CA ILE A 571 -16.92 -8.96 17.62
C ILE A 571 -18.14 -8.25 17.04
N ASP A 572 -18.42 -7.02 17.48
CA ASP A 572 -19.61 -6.25 17.08
C ASP A 572 -19.62 -5.91 15.58
N CYS A 573 -18.46 -5.62 14.99
CA CYS A 573 -18.39 -5.19 13.59
C CYS A 573 -18.30 -6.34 12.59
N LEU A 574 -17.68 -7.48 12.96
CA LEU A 574 -17.37 -8.56 12.01
C LEU A 574 -18.08 -9.87 12.28
N LEU A 575 -18.31 -10.22 13.55
CA LEU A 575 -18.95 -11.49 13.93
C LEU A 575 -20.44 -11.32 14.25
N LEU A 576 -20.81 -10.28 14.98
CA LEU A 576 -22.19 -9.98 15.39
C LEU A 576 -22.66 -8.59 14.92
N PRO A 577 -22.53 -8.23 13.62
CA PRO A 577 -23.10 -6.99 13.13
C PRO A 577 -24.62 -6.99 13.28
N HIS A 578 -25.24 -5.82 13.41
CA HIS A 578 -26.69 -5.69 13.59
C HIS A 578 -27.53 -6.46 12.55
N ALA A 579 -27.00 -6.64 11.33
CA ALA A 579 -27.64 -7.46 10.29
C ALA A 579 -27.70 -8.96 10.61
N VAL A 580 -26.74 -9.51 11.38
CA VAL A 580 -26.75 -10.91 11.85
C VAL A 580 -27.77 -11.12 12.96
N LEU A 581 -27.99 -10.11 13.80
CA LEU A 581 -28.95 -10.15 14.90
C LEU A 581 -30.41 -10.08 14.41
N GLN A 582 -30.65 -9.50 13.22
CA GLN A 582 -31.95 -9.52 12.55
C GLN A 582 -32.14 -10.84 11.80
N GLN A 583 -32.93 -11.77 12.36
CA GLN A 583 -33.15 -13.10 11.77
C GLN A 583 -33.81 -13.06 10.38
N ASP A 584 -34.50 -11.97 10.03
CA ASP A 584 -35.25 -11.83 8.76
C ASP A 584 -34.42 -11.30 7.57
N LYS A 585 -33.16 -10.88 7.77
CA LYS A 585 -32.29 -10.40 6.68
C LYS A 585 -31.16 -11.38 6.39
N GLU A 586 -31.12 -11.90 5.16
CA GLU A 586 -30.02 -12.72 4.68
C GLU A 586 -28.73 -11.89 4.55
N LEU A 587 -27.61 -12.44 5.03
CA LEU A 587 -26.31 -11.81 4.86
C LEU A 587 -25.81 -11.96 3.41
N PRO A 588 -25.01 -11.01 2.90
CA PRO A 588 -24.38 -11.15 1.59
C PRO A 588 -23.57 -12.46 1.49
N ALA A 589 -23.74 -13.21 0.41
CA ALA A 589 -23.11 -14.53 0.20
C ALA A 589 -21.57 -14.48 0.32
N VAL A 590 -20.94 -13.42 -0.18
CA VAL A 590 -19.49 -13.20 -0.09
C VAL A 590 -19.02 -13.05 1.36
N MET A 591 -19.81 -12.37 2.20
CA MET A 591 -19.51 -12.21 3.62
C MET A 591 -19.69 -13.53 4.37
N LEU A 592 -20.74 -14.30 4.03
CA LEU A 592 -20.94 -15.64 4.59
C LEU A 592 -19.81 -16.60 4.21
N ALA A 593 -19.30 -16.54 2.97
CA ALA A 593 -18.15 -17.34 2.54
C ALA A 593 -16.88 -16.95 3.31
N ALA A 594 -16.59 -15.64 3.43
CA ALA A 594 -15.43 -15.15 4.17
C ALA A 594 -15.49 -15.51 5.67
N ILE A 595 -16.67 -15.45 6.29
CA ILE A 595 -16.88 -15.90 7.67
C ILE A 595 -16.68 -17.42 7.76
N ARG A 596 -17.28 -18.21 6.85
CA ARG A 596 -17.18 -19.67 6.87
C ARG A 596 -15.74 -20.16 6.90
N GLU A 597 -14.87 -19.57 6.07
CA GLU A 597 -13.46 -19.96 5.99
C GLU A 597 -12.65 -19.58 7.23
N ASN A 598 -12.97 -18.43 7.86
CA ASN A 598 -12.10 -17.83 8.89
C ASN A 598 -12.66 -17.92 10.31
N LEU A 599 -13.94 -18.26 10.49
CA LEU A 599 -14.59 -18.47 11.79
C LEU A 599 -13.84 -19.42 12.74
N PRO A 600 -13.15 -20.49 12.28
CA PRO A 600 -12.39 -21.34 13.18
C PRO A 600 -11.33 -20.58 13.98
N PHE A 601 -10.66 -19.61 13.35
CA PHE A 601 -9.62 -18.81 14.02
C PHE A 601 -10.21 -17.86 15.07
N PHE A 602 -11.39 -17.27 14.79
CA PHE A 602 -12.10 -16.43 15.75
C PHE A 602 -12.56 -17.23 16.98
N LEU A 603 -13.13 -18.42 16.78
CA LEU A 603 -13.61 -19.26 17.88
C LEU A 603 -12.48 -19.77 18.76
N GLN A 604 -11.35 -20.17 18.16
CA GLN A 604 -10.15 -20.57 18.90
C GLN A 604 -9.61 -19.42 19.76
N GLY A 605 -9.52 -18.21 19.19
CA GLY A 605 -9.09 -17.01 19.93
C GLY A 605 -10.04 -16.61 21.06
N LEU A 606 -11.35 -16.60 20.81
CA LEU A 606 -12.35 -16.27 21.83
C LEU A 606 -12.38 -17.28 22.98
N SER A 607 -12.26 -18.58 22.67
CA SER A 607 -12.21 -19.62 23.70
C SER A 607 -11.00 -19.46 24.62
N PHE A 608 -9.83 -19.17 24.04
CA PHE A 608 -8.62 -18.88 24.82
C PHE A 608 -8.83 -17.71 25.78
N ILE A 609 -9.41 -16.61 25.29
CA ILE A 609 -9.67 -15.41 26.12
C ILE A 609 -10.65 -15.75 27.26
N CYS A 610 -11.71 -16.51 26.99
CA CYS A 610 -12.69 -16.91 28.00
C CYS A 610 -12.06 -17.70 29.15
N CYS A 611 -11.10 -18.59 28.86
CA CYS A 611 -10.39 -19.40 29.86
C CYS A 611 -9.41 -18.59 30.72
N HIS A 612 -8.80 -17.53 30.16
CA HIS A 612 -7.71 -16.80 30.80
C HIS A 612 -8.13 -15.45 31.40
N CYS A 613 -9.40 -15.07 31.32
CA CYS A 613 -9.92 -13.86 31.95
C CYS A 613 -9.92 -13.97 33.48
N GLN A 614 -9.22 -13.06 34.17
CA GLN A 614 -9.10 -13.03 35.63
C GLN A 614 -10.38 -12.57 36.35
N SER A 615 -11.30 -11.90 35.66
CA SER A 615 -12.56 -11.40 36.24
C SER A 615 -13.73 -12.31 35.90
N GLN A 616 -14.42 -12.80 36.93
CA GLN A 616 -15.55 -13.73 36.80
C GLN A 616 -16.74 -13.15 36.02
N SER A 617 -17.05 -11.85 36.20
CA SER A 617 -18.14 -11.18 35.46
C SER A 617 -17.80 -10.96 33.99
N GLN A 618 -16.54 -10.64 33.67
CA GLN A 618 -16.08 -10.46 32.29
C GLN A 618 -16.02 -11.79 31.53
N SER A 619 -15.55 -12.85 32.19
CA SER A 619 -15.56 -14.21 31.62
C SER A 619 -16.99 -14.66 31.32
N ALA A 620 -17.97 -14.36 32.18
CA ALA A 620 -19.37 -14.68 31.93
C ALA A 620 -19.92 -13.95 30.68
N TYR A 621 -19.62 -12.66 30.52
CA TYR A 621 -20.03 -11.89 29.34
C TYR A 621 -19.38 -12.38 28.04
N LEU A 622 -18.07 -12.65 28.05
CA LEU A 622 -17.35 -13.17 26.88
C LEU A 622 -17.82 -14.58 26.49
N ASN A 623 -18.10 -15.43 27.49
CA ASN A 623 -18.73 -16.73 27.25
C ASN A 623 -20.12 -16.57 26.63
N GLN A 624 -20.91 -15.57 27.06
CA GLN A 624 -22.20 -15.27 26.43
C GLN A 624 -22.03 -14.84 24.97
N LEU A 625 -21.06 -13.98 24.66
CA LEU A 625 -20.77 -13.59 23.28
C LEU A 625 -20.33 -14.78 22.42
N LEU A 626 -19.49 -15.68 22.98
CA LEU A 626 -19.09 -16.91 22.31
C LEU A 626 -20.31 -17.81 22.01
N ARG A 627 -21.22 -17.96 22.98
CA ARG A 627 -22.49 -18.67 22.81
C ARG A 627 -23.34 -18.05 21.70
N ASP A 628 -23.45 -16.73 21.66
CA ASP A 628 -24.23 -16.01 20.66
C ASP A 628 -23.65 -16.18 19.24
N VAL A 629 -22.32 -16.11 19.09
CA VAL A 629 -21.64 -16.37 17.81
C VAL A 629 -21.92 -17.81 17.34
N ILE A 630 -21.73 -18.81 18.21
CA ILE A 630 -21.99 -20.22 17.88
C ILE A 630 -23.46 -20.40 17.49
N ARG A 631 -24.40 -19.85 18.28
CA ARG A 631 -25.84 -19.95 18.04
C ARG A 631 -26.23 -19.42 16.66
N GLN A 632 -25.73 -18.24 16.29
CA GLN A 632 -26.08 -17.57 15.04
C GLN A 632 -25.50 -18.27 13.80
N TYR A 633 -24.26 -18.78 13.88
CA TYR A 633 -23.59 -19.36 12.70
C TYR A 633 -23.78 -20.86 12.54
N LEU A 634 -24.05 -21.61 13.62
CA LEU A 634 -24.33 -23.04 13.55
C LEU A 634 -25.53 -23.30 12.62
N GLY A 635 -26.68 -22.67 12.88
CA GLY A 635 -27.89 -22.85 12.07
C GLY A 635 -27.74 -22.40 10.61
N ARG A 636 -26.93 -21.38 10.33
CA ARG A 636 -26.70 -20.83 8.98
C ARG A 636 -25.84 -21.73 8.11
N PHE A 637 -24.80 -22.36 8.68
CA PHE A 637 -23.88 -23.20 7.91
C PHE A 637 -24.31 -24.67 7.81
N LEU A 638 -25.17 -25.15 8.71
CA LEU A 638 -25.77 -26.49 8.62
C LEU A 638 -26.56 -26.70 7.31
N LEU A 639 -27.15 -25.65 6.74
CA LEU A 639 -27.89 -25.69 5.47
C LEU A 639 -27.00 -25.69 4.22
N LEU A 640 -25.79 -25.15 4.32
CA LEU A 640 -24.87 -24.91 3.20
C LEU A 640 -23.81 -26.01 3.03
N SER A 641 -23.88 -27.03 3.88
CA SER A 641 -22.88 -28.08 4.04
C SER A 641 -23.47 -29.40 3.55
N SER A 642 -23.09 -29.86 2.34
CA SER A 642 -23.48 -31.19 1.84
C SER A 642 -22.76 -32.34 2.58
N ARG A 643 -21.73 -32.01 3.38
CA ARG A 643 -20.96 -32.94 4.22
C ARG A 643 -20.67 -32.30 5.58
N ALA A 644 -21.23 -32.86 6.64
CA ALA A 644 -21.10 -32.38 8.03
C ALA A 644 -19.63 -32.05 8.42
N GLY A 645 -18.65 -32.80 7.92
CA GLY A 645 -17.25 -32.65 8.29
C GLY A 645 -16.48 -31.40 7.84
N HIS A 646 -17.09 -30.50 7.05
CA HIS A 646 -16.47 -29.23 6.65
C HIS A 646 -17.10 -28.02 7.36
N HIS A 647 -17.80 -28.25 8.48
CA HIS A 647 -18.39 -27.17 9.24
C HIS A 647 -17.32 -26.34 9.98
N PRO A 648 -17.36 -25.00 9.94
CA PRO A 648 -16.33 -24.15 10.54
C PRO A 648 -16.11 -24.38 12.05
N ILE A 649 -17.20 -24.64 12.78
CA ILE A 649 -17.12 -24.95 14.22
C ILE A 649 -16.39 -26.28 14.46
N LEU A 650 -16.58 -27.31 13.62
CA LEU A 650 -15.83 -28.56 13.74
C LEU A 650 -14.34 -28.34 13.46
N LEU A 651 -14.02 -27.53 12.45
CA LEU A 651 -12.62 -27.16 12.17
C LEU A 651 -11.98 -26.41 13.34
N ALA A 652 -12.76 -25.63 14.09
CA ALA A 652 -12.29 -24.95 15.30
C ALA A 652 -11.94 -25.96 16.41
N LEU A 653 -12.75 -27.01 16.57
CA LEU A 653 -12.59 -28.08 17.57
C LEU A 653 -11.44 -29.06 17.25
N CYS A 654 -11.03 -29.18 15.98
CA CYS A 654 -9.95 -30.08 15.55
C CYS A 654 -8.52 -29.65 15.93
N GLY A 655 -8.33 -28.50 16.57
CA GLY A 655 -7.00 -28.03 17.00
C GLY A 655 -6.55 -28.73 18.27
N SER A 656 -5.50 -29.57 18.19
CA SER A 656 -4.79 -30.22 19.31
C SER A 656 -5.68 -30.63 20.49
N THR A 657 -6.22 -31.84 20.44
CA THR A 657 -7.29 -32.44 21.28
C THR A 657 -6.99 -32.60 22.79
N ALA A 658 -6.25 -31.70 23.42
CA ALA A 658 -5.92 -31.75 24.84
C ALA A 658 -5.68 -30.38 25.50
N THR A 659 -5.94 -29.26 24.81
CA THR A 659 -5.74 -27.93 25.41
C THR A 659 -7.02 -27.45 26.11
N PRO A 660 -6.93 -26.73 27.25
CA PRO A 660 -8.09 -26.30 28.03
C PRO A 660 -9.06 -25.41 27.24
N GLU A 661 -8.58 -24.72 26.21
CA GLU A 661 -9.39 -23.87 25.33
C GLU A 661 -10.25 -24.69 24.36
N ALA A 662 -9.75 -25.83 23.87
CA ALA A 662 -10.53 -26.72 23.01
C ALA A 662 -11.69 -27.35 23.81
N ILE A 663 -11.43 -27.72 25.06
CA ILE A 663 -12.42 -28.25 25.99
C ILE A 663 -13.51 -27.21 26.30
N GLN A 664 -13.13 -25.95 26.58
CA GLN A 664 -14.10 -24.88 26.82
C GLN A 664 -14.96 -24.57 25.59
N LEU A 665 -14.36 -24.59 24.39
CA LEU A 665 -15.10 -24.40 23.15
C LEU A 665 -16.09 -25.55 22.92
N HIS A 666 -15.67 -26.80 23.18
CA HIS A 666 -16.52 -27.98 23.13
C HIS A 666 -17.72 -27.85 24.08
N LYS A 667 -17.45 -27.57 25.36
CA LYS A 667 -18.45 -27.34 26.41
C LYS A 667 -19.48 -26.29 25.99
N THR A 668 -19.01 -25.15 25.49
CA THR A 668 -19.88 -24.06 25.05
C THR A 668 -20.73 -24.46 23.84
N THR A 669 -20.14 -25.19 22.88
CA THR A 669 -20.83 -25.69 21.69
C THR A 669 -21.95 -26.68 22.06
N VAL A 670 -21.66 -27.63 22.95
CA VAL A 670 -22.62 -28.63 23.44
C VAL A 670 -23.77 -27.96 24.19
N GLN A 671 -23.48 -26.97 25.04
CA GLN A 671 -24.51 -26.19 25.73
C GLN A 671 -25.43 -25.46 24.74
N VAL A 672 -24.88 -24.79 23.72
CA VAL A 672 -25.68 -24.09 22.72
C VAL A 672 -26.57 -25.06 21.93
N ILE A 673 -26.05 -26.23 21.56
CA ILE A 673 -26.81 -27.29 20.87
C ILE A 673 -27.97 -27.76 21.75
N SER A 674 -27.69 -28.10 23.01
CA SER A 674 -28.69 -28.59 23.95
C SER A 674 -29.81 -27.56 24.17
N GLU A 675 -29.45 -26.32 24.49
CA GLU A 675 -30.40 -25.23 24.82
C GLU A 675 -31.24 -24.76 23.62
N ASN A 676 -30.66 -24.68 22.41
CA ASN A 676 -31.32 -24.02 21.27
C ASN A 676 -31.92 -24.98 20.24
N TYR A 677 -31.45 -26.23 20.17
CA TYR A 677 -31.85 -27.17 19.12
C TYR A 677 -32.43 -28.48 19.66
N LEU A 678 -32.04 -28.92 20.87
CA LEU A 678 -32.53 -30.18 21.45
C LEU A 678 -33.59 -29.99 22.55
N GLN A 679 -33.69 -28.80 23.14
CA GLN A 679 -34.77 -28.46 24.07
C GLN A 679 -36.01 -27.97 23.31
N PHE A 680 -36.97 -28.87 23.09
CA PHE A 680 -38.30 -28.53 22.55
C PHE A 680 -39.44 -29.06 23.43
N LYS A 681 -40.58 -28.34 23.40
CA LYS A 681 -41.84 -28.74 24.06
C LYS A 681 -42.86 -29.03 22.95
N GLY A 682 -43.04 -30.30 22.60
CA GLY A 682 -43.96 -30.72 21.53
C GLY A 682 -43.27 -31.14 20.24
N ASN A 683 -43.58 -30.48 19.12
CA ASN A 683 -43.10 -30.87 17.79
C ASN A 683 -41.58 -30.71 17.63
N ALA A 684 -40.96 -31.72 17.00
CA ALA A 684 -39.53 -31.73 16.73
C ALA A 684 -39.13 -30.59 15.77
N PRO A 685 -37.97 -29.93 15.98
CA PRO A 685 -37.46 -28.93 15.06
C PRO A 685 -37.17 -29.55 13.67
N PRO A 686 -37.47 -28.84 12.57
CA PRO A 686 -37.33 -29.39 11.20
C PRO A 686 -35.89 -29.71 10.77
N ARG A 687 -34.88 -29.40 11.60
CA ARG A 687 -33.44 -29.57 11.32
C ARG A 687 -32.75 -30.52 12.30
N LEU A 688 -33.51 -31.25 13.12
CA LEU A 688 -32.99 -32.07 14.21
C LEU A 688 -31.98 -33.12 13.73
N GLY A 689 -32.26 -33.82 12.61
CA GLY A 689 -31.35 -34.82 12.05
C GLY A 689 -29.97 -34.26 11.65
N LEU A 690 -29.90 -33.06 11.07
CA LEU A 690 -28.63 -32.41 10.71
C LEU A 690 -27.84 -31.96 11.95
N VAL A 691 -28.54 -31.50 12.99
CA VAL A 691 -27.92 -31.11 14.27
C VAL A 691 -27.33 -32.34 14.96
N LEU A 692 -28.06 -33.46 15.01
CA LEU A 692 -27.56 -34.70 15.60
C LEU A 692 -26.37 -35.27 14.82
N ALA A 693 -26.39 -35.24 13.49
CA ALA A 693 -25.25 -35.65 12.67
C ALA A 693 -24.01 -34.79 12.95
N PHE A 694 -24.19 -33.47 13.09
CA PHE A 694 -23.12 -32.55 13.48
C PHE A 694 -22.58 -32.89 14.88
N THR A 695 -23.45 -33.12 15.87
CA THR A 695 -23.05 -33.43 17.24
C THR A 695 -22.25 -34.73 17.31
N LEU A 696 -22.69 -35.77 16.59
CA LEU A 696 -21.96 -37.04 16.51
C LEU A 696 -20.55 -36.83 15.94
N GLU A 697 -20.42 -36.07 14.84
CA GLU A 697 -19.11 -35.78 14.27
C GLU A 697 -18.25 -34.89 15.18
N ALA A 698 -18.85 -33.96 15.94
CA ALA A 698 -18.15 -33.16 16.94
C ALA A 698 -17.54 -34.05 18.04
N LEU A 699 -18.34 -34.97 18.60
CA LEU A 699 -17.89 -35.92 19.63
C LEU A 699 -16.75 -36.81 19.11
N GLN A 700 -16.92 -37.38 17.90
CA GLN A 700 -15.92 -38.24 17.27
C GLN A 700 -14.57 -37.53 17.04
N ARG A 701 -14.58 -36.23 16.75
CA ARG A 701 -13.34 -35.46 16.51
C ARG A 701 -12.66 -34.97 17.78
N THR A 702 -13.42 -34.74 18.85
CA THR A 702 -12.87 -34.34 20.17
C THR A 702 -12.10 -35.50 20.82
N LYS A 703 -12.48 -36.76 20.55
CA LYS A 703 -11.87 -38.00 21.09
C LYS A 703 -11.89 -38.17 22.62
N SER A 704 -12.15 -37.12 23.39
CA SER A 704 -12.32 -37.16 24.85
C SER A 704 -13.77 -36.83 25.21
N ILE A 705 -14.40 -37.69 26.02
CA ILE A 705 -15.71 -37.41 26.62
C ILE A 705 -15.50 -36.64 27.92
N GLU A 706 -16.20 -35.53 28.04
CA GLU A 706 -16.20 -34.66 29.22
C GLU A 706 -17.48 -34.84 30.04
N ILE A 707 -17.44 -34.47 31.32
CA ILE A 707 -18.61 -34.53 32.22
C ILE A 707 -19.79 -33.74 31.65
N CYS A 708 -19.52 -32.61 30.98
CA CYS A 708 -20.55 -31.78 30.35
C CYS A 708 -21.34 -32.53 29.27
N ASP A 709 -20.73 -33.48 28.57
CA ASP A 709 -21.40 -34.25 27.53
C ASP A 709 -22.44 -35.19 28.15
N VAL A 710 -22.11 -35.77 29.31
CA VAL A 710 -23.02 -36.62 30.08
C VAL A 710 -24.11 -35.77 30.75
N GLU A 711 -23.78 -34.63 31.35
CA GLU A 711 -24.76 -33.82 32.09
C GLU A 711 -25.72 -33.02 31.20
N THR A 712 -25.25 -32.50 30.07
CA THR A 712 -26.03 -31.54 29.26
C THR A 712 -26.50 -32.07 27.93
N LEU A 713 -25.76 -32.99 27.30
CA LEU A 713 -26.12 -33.55 26.00
C LEU A 713 -26.95 -34.82 26.13
N LEU A 714 -26.53 -35.76 26.99
CA LEU A 714 -27.22 -37.05 27.14
C LEU A 714 -28.72 -36.92 27.50
N PRO A 715 -29.16 -36.07 28.44
CA PRO A 715 -30.60 -35.92 28.72
C PRO A 715 -31.39 -35.48 27.49
N SER A 716 -30.81 -34.58 26.70
CA SER A 716 -31.41 -34.06 25.47
C SER A 716 -31.47 -35.12 24.36
N VAL A 717 -30.47 -36.00 24.26
CA VAL A 717 -30.45 -37.13 23.33
C VAL A 717 -31.47 -38.21 23.72
N LEU A 718 -31.56 -38.56 25.01
CA LEU A 718 -32.56 -39.49 25.54
C LEU A 718 -33.99 -38.98 25.33
N LYS A 719 -34.19 -37.66 25.47
CA LYS A 719 -35.44 -37.00 25.13
C LYS A 719 -35.78 -37.08 23.64
N CYS A 720 -34.79 -37.01 22.74
CA CYS A 720 -35.02 -37.20 21.30
C CYS A 720 -35.45 -38.64 20.97
N LEU A 721 -34.82 -39.65 21.60
CA LEU A 721 -35.17 -41.06 21.40
C LEU A 721 -36.59 -41.41 21.86
N THR A 722 -37.08 -40.74 22.90
CA THR A 722 -38.45 -40.93 23.41
C THR A 722 -39.47 -40.15 22.58
N LEU A 723 -39.27 -38.86 22.35
CA LEU A 723 -40.32 -37.99 21.78
C LEU A 723 -40.38 -37.99 20.25
N VAL A 724 -39.33 -38.42 19.53
CA VAL A 724 -39.25 -38.28 18.06
C VAL A 724 -39.27 -39.64 17.37
N ASN A 725 -40.25 -39.86 16.49
CA ASN A 725 -40.44 -41.12 15.76
C ASN A 725 -39.79 -41.16 14.36
N GLU A 726 -38.99 -40.17 14.00
CA GLU A 726 -38.28 -40.13 12.72
C GLU A 726 -37.08 -41.12 12.72
N PRO A 727 -36.94 -42.00 11.71
CA PRO A 727 -35.96 -43.09 11.72
C PRO A 727 -34.51 -42.58 11.71
N GLN A 728 -34.24 -41.49 10.99
CA GLN A 728 -32.91 -40.89 10.92
C GLN A 728 -32.48 -40.30 12.27
N VAL A 729 -33.41 -39.62 12.95
CA VAL A 729 -33.18 -39.05 14.29
C VAL A 729 -32.92 -40.16 15.30
N LYS A 730 -33.74 -41.23 15.31
CA LYS A 730 -33.53 -42.38 16.19
C LYS A 730 -32.16 -43.02 15.97
N LYS A 731 -31.77 -43.27 14.71
CA LYS A 731 -30.46 -43.84 14.38
C LYS A 731 -29.30 -43.00 14.93
N LEU A 732 -29.29 -41.70 14.61
CA LEU A 732 -28.22 -40.80 15.04
C LEU A 732 -28.18 -40.61 16.56
N SER A 733 -29.34 -40.52 17.22
CA SER A 733 -29.41 -40.44 18.68
C SER A 733 -28.92 -41.73 19.36
N THR A 734 -29.20 -42.91 18.79
CA THR A 734 -28.66 -44.18 19.28
C THR A 734 -27.15 -44.27 19.08
N GLU A 735 -26.61 -43.81 17.95
CA GLU A 735 -25.16 -43.75 17.71
C GLU A 735 -24.45 -42.80 18.69
N ILE A 736 -25.05 -41.65 19.01
CA ILE A 736 -24.52 -40.74 20.04
C ILE A 736 -24.56 -41.38 21.43
N LEU A 737 -25.66 -42.07 21.77
CA LEU A 737 -25.78 -42.80 23.03
C LEU A 737 -24.71 -43.88 23.14
N GLN A 738 -24.50 -44.68 22.09
CA GLN A 738 -23.45 -45.69 22.01
C GLN A 738 -22.06 -45.08 22.24
N TYR A 739 -21.75 -44.02 21.50
CA TYR A 739 -20.46 -43.34 21.62
C TYR A 739 -20.20 -42.81 23.04
N LEU A 740 -21.22 -42.23 23.68
CA LEU A 740 -21.10 -41.70 25.04
C LEU A 740 -20.88 -42.80 26.10
N VAL A 741 -21.62 -43.91 25.98
CA VAL A 741 -21.52 -45.05 26.91
C VAL A 741 -20.16 -45.75 26.76
N GLU A 742 -19.76 -46.07 25.52
CA GLU A 742 -18.48 -46.74 25.24
C GLU A 742 -17.29 -45.89 25.71
N GLY A 743 -17.30 -44.58 25.44
CA GLY A 743 -16.18 -43.75 25.87
C GLY A 743 -16.12 -43.54 27.39
N CYS A 744 -17.23 -43.62 28.13
CA CYS A 744 -17.21 -43.64 29.60
C CYS A 744 -16.58 -44.93 30.17
N GLN A 745 -16.66 -46.07 29.47
CA GLN A 745 -16.06 -47.33 29.91
C GLN A 745 -14.53 -47.34 29.83
N THR A 746 -13.97 -46.68 28.82
CA THR A 746 -12.53 -46.71 28.54
C THR A 746 -11.66 -45.97 29.55
N ARG A 747 -12.25 -45.16 30.46
CA ARG A 747 -11.51 -44.31 31.41
C ARG A 747 -11.62 -44.86 32.84
N PRO A 748 -10.51 -45.18 33.52
CA PRO A 748 -10.51 -45.87 34.83
C PRO A 748 -10.94 -45.00 36.04
N GLY A 749 -11.56 -43.84 35.80
CA GLY A 749 -12.04 -42.92 36.85
C GLY A 749 -13.56 -43.01 36.99
N GLY A 750 -14.06 -43.54 38.12
CA GLY A 750 -15.48 -43.80 38.34
C GLY A 750 -16.43 -42.59 38.36
N GLU A 751 -15.94 -41.35 38.20
CA GLU A 751 -16.77 -40.13 38.24
C GLU A 751 -17.71 -39.99 37.03
N LEU A 752 -17.30 -40.40 35.83
CA LEU A 752 -18.17 -40.35 34.66
C LEU A 752 -19.27 -41.41 34.74
N ALA A 753 -18.94 -42.59 35.27
CA ALA A 753 -19.91 -43.66 35.47
C ALA A 753 -20.97 -43.28 36.52
N THR A 754 -20.60 -42.61 37.62
CA THR A 754 -21.57 -42.15 38.62
C THR A 754 -22.49 -41.06 38.06
N GLN A 755 -21.97 -40.13 37.26
CA GLN A 755 -22.79 -39.11 36.59
C GLN A 755 -23.72 -39.72 35.55
N LEU A 756 -23.24 -40.70 34.77
CA LEU A 756 -24.06 -41.44 33.81
C LEU A 756 -25.23 -42.17 34.50
N ILE A 757 -24.96 -42.83 35.64
CA ILE A 757 -26.01 -43.46 36.46
C ILE A 757 -27.01 -42.43 36.98
N SER A 758 -26.54 -41.27 37.44
CA SER A 758 -27.40 -40.18 37.93
C SER A 758 -28.35 -39.67 36.84
N VAL A 759 -27.83 -39.40 35.63
CA VAL A 759 -28.62 -38.92 34.48
C VAL A 759 -29.64 -39.97 34.03
N LEU A 760 -29.24 -41.25 33.93
CA LEU A 760 -30.15 -42.33 33.56
C LEU A 760 -31.24 -42.55 34.62
N ARG A 761 -30.91 -42.41 35.91
CA ARG A 761 -31.89 -42.46 37.00
C ARG A 761 -32.94 -41.36 36.88
N GLN A 762 -32.50 -40.12 36.61
CA GLN A 762 -33.41 -38.99 36.40
C GLN A 762 -34.31 -39.22 35.17
N PHE A 763 -33.74 -39.74 34.07
CA PHE A 763 -34.49 -40.09 32.86
C PHE A 763 -35.60 -41.12 33.14
N ILE A 764 -35.31 -42.17 33.92
CA ILE A 764 -36.30 -43.17 34.33
C ILE A 764 -37.43 -42.51 35.12
N GLN A 765 -37.11 -41.64 36.09
CA GLN A 765 -38.12 -40.99 36.92
C GLN A 765 -39.03 -40.04 36.11
N ASP A 766 -38.47 -39.32 35.13
CA ASP A 766 -39.19 -38.31 34.36
C ASP A 766 -40.09 -38.90 33.27
N TYR A 767 -39.69 -39.99 32.59
CA TYR A 767 -40.37 -40.48 31.39
C TYR A 767 -41.14 -41.80 31.55
N THR A 768 -40.83 -42.64 32.56
CA THR A 768 -41.46 -43.97 32.70
C THR A 768 -42.98 -43.90 32.88
N THR A 769 -43.51 -42.83 33.47
CA THR A 769 -44.96 -42.69 33.72
C THR A 769 -45.79 -42.50 32.44
N VAL A 770 -45.17 -42.03 31.35
CA VAL A 770 -45.87 -41.69 30.08
C VAL A 770 -45.33 -42.49 28.88
N TYR A 771 -44.05 -42.86 28.88
CA TYR A 771 -43.35 -43.50 27.75
C TYR A 771 -42.62 -44.79 28.16
N ASP A 772 -43.25 -45.60 28.99
CA ASP A 772 -42.72 -46.85 29.56
C ASP A 772 -42.00 -47.78 28.55
N ASN A 773 -42.67 -48.17 27.46
CA ASN A 773 -42.12 -49.09 26.47
C ASN A 773 -40.87 -48.54 25.77
N GLN A 774 -40.81 -47.22 25.57
CA GLN A 774 -39.66 -46.58 24.92
C GLN A 774 -38.48 -46.46 25.88
N VAL A 775 -38.74 -46.12 27.14
CA VAL A 775 -37.70 -46.06 28.19
C VAL A 775 -37.03 -47.42 28.35
N TYR A 776 -37.81 -48.50 28.47
CA TYR A 776 -37.24 -49.85 28.60
C TYR A 776 -36.46 -50.29 27.35
N SER A 777 -36.95 -49.99 26.14
CA SER A 777 -36.23 -50.31 24.90
C SER A 777 -34.90 -49.54 24.75
N ILE A 778 -34.83 -48.29 25.21
CA ILE A 778 -33.59 -47.52 25.25
C ILE A 778 -32.61 -48.15 26.25
N LEU A 779 -33.10 -48.54 27.44
CA LEU A 779 -32.28 -49.21 28.45
C LEU A 779 -31.83 -50.61 28.02
N GLU A 780 -32.59 -51.33 27.18
CA GLU A 780 -32.14 -52.59 26.55
C GLU A 780 -30.92 -52.33 25.67
N THR A 781 -30.93 -51.23 24.92
CA THR A 781 -29.77 -50.82 24.10
C THR A 781 -28.56 -50.50 24.97
N VAL A 782 -28.76 -49.82 26.11
CA VAL A 782 -27.68 -49.55 27.08
C VAL A 782 -27.20 -50.84 27.75
N ALA A 783 -28.09 -51.79 28.05
CA ALA A 783 -27.74 -53.07 28.68
C ALA A 783 -26.83 -53.93 27.79
N ILE A 784 -26.98 -53.82 26.45
CA ILE A 784 -26.09 -54.49 25.50
C ILE A 784 -24.67 -53.89 25.53
N LEU A 785 -24.55 -52.58 25.77
CA LEU A 785 -23.26 -51.88 25.83
C LEU A 785 -22.58 -52.03 27.19
N ASP A 786 -23.35 -51.88 28.27
CA ASP A 786 -22.88 -51.96 29.66
C ASP A 786 -23.94 -52.55 30.60
N GLN A 787 -23.81 -53.84 30.89
CA GLN A 787 -24.71 -54.51 31.83
C GLN A 787 -24.59 -53.96 33.26
N SER A 788 -23.38 -53.54 33.67
CA SER A 788 -23.13 -53.10 35.06
C SER A 788 -23.83 -51.79 35.40
N LEU A 789 -23.90 -50.86 34.44
CA LEU A 789 -24.63 -49.60 34.58
C LEU A 789 -26.13 -49.83 34.76
N VAL A 790 -26.72 -50.74 33.99
CA VAL A 790 -28.16 -51.01 34.05
C VAL A 790 -28.54 -51.80 35.31
N ILE A 791 -27.68 -52.70 35.80
CA ILE A 791 -27.87 -53.39 37.08
C ILE A 791 -27.99 -52.37 38.24
N CYS A 792 -27.15 -51.34 38.26
CA CYS A 792 -27.21 -50.26 39.26
C CYS A 792 -28.50 -49.42 39.21
N LEU A 793 -29.26 -49.48 38.12
CA LEU A 793 -30.52 -48.75 37.93
C LEU A 793 -31.77 -49.56 38.29
N ILE A 794 -31.65 -50.88 38.53
CA ILE A 794 -32.78 -51.77 38.87
C ILE A 794 -33.65 -51.19 40.01
N PRO A 795 -33.10 -50.70 41.14
CA PRO A 795 -33.93 -50.14 42.21
C PRO A 795 -34.80 -48.96 41.75
N ALA A 796 -34.25 -48.08 40.91
CA ALA A 796 -34.97 -46.91 40.40
C ALA A 796 -36.05 -47.30 39.39
N MET A 797 -35.80 -48.33 38.56
CA MET A 797 -36.80 -48.86 37.63
C MET A 797 -37.96 -49.54 38.34
N THR A 798 -37.67 -50.38 39.35
CA THR A 798 -38.70 -51.04 40.17
C THR A 798 -39.53 -50.01 40.94
N GLU A 799 -38.90 -48.95 41.49
CA GLU A 799 -39.61 -47.86 42.14
C GLU A 799 -40.48 -47.05 41.17
N ALA A 800 -39.95 -46.73 39.97
CA ALA A 800 -40.70 -46.00 38.95
C ALA A 800 -41.92 -46.80 38.44
N LEU A 801 -41.78 -48.12 38.27
CA LEU A 801 -42.89 -49.03 37.93
C LEU A 801 -43.97 -49.02 39.02
N ARG A 802 -43.59 -49.15 40.30
CA ARG A 802 -44.54 -49.10 41.41
C ARG A 802 -45.25 -47.75 41.50
N ASN A 803 -44.52 -46.67 41.29
CA ASN A 803 -45.07 -45.31 41.29
C ASN A 803 -46.02 -45.06 40.12
N SER A 804 -45.75 -45.62 38.93
CA SER A 804 -46.68 -45.52 37.79
C SER A 804 -47.96 -46.32 38.03
N GLU A 805 -47.84 -47.55 38.54
CA GLU A 805 -48.99 -48.38 38.92
C GLU A 805 -49.85 -47.70 40.01
N TYR A 806 -49.21 -47.11 41.02
CA TYR A 806 -49.90 -46.39 42.09
C TYR A 806 -50.61 -45.11 41.59
N LYS A 807 -49.96 -44.31 40.75
CA LYS A 807 -50.51 -43.05 40.22
C LYS A 807 -51.64 -43.25 39.21
N GLN A 808 -51.62 -44.34 38.44
CA GLN A 808 -52.65 -44.64 37.44
C GLN A 808 -53.90 -45.27 38.05
N GLY A 809 -53.85 -45.80 39.29
CA GLY A 809 -55.02 -46.29 40.03
C GLY A 809 -55.74 -47.50 39.42
N LEU A 810 -55.22 -48.07 38.32
CA LEU A 810 -55.87 -49.10 37.49
C LEU A 810 -55.39 -50.54 37.80
N GLY A 811 -54.60 -50.75 38.85
CA GLY A 811 -53.99 -52.04 39.16
C GLY A 811 -52.68 -52.28 38.39
N ARG A 812 -52.22 -53.54 38.35
CA ARG A 812 -50.93 -53.93 37.75
C ARG A 812 -51.00 -53.83 36.23
N ASN A 813 -50.10 -53.06 35.61
CA ASN A 813 -50.05 -52.91 34.15
C ASN A 813 -49.22 -54.05 33.54
N THR A 814 -49.89 -55.05 32.95
CA THR A 814 -49.24 -56.25 32.39
C THR A 814 -48.27 -55.94 31.26
N LEU A 815 -48.61 -55.00 30.37
CA LEU A 815 -47.74 -54.60 29.26
C LEU A 815 -46.44 -53.94 29.74
N GLN A 816 -46.56 -53.08 30.77
CA GLN A 816 -45.41 -52.41 31.37
C GLN A 816 -44.50 -53.41 32.10
N ARG A 817 -45.08 -54.36 32.85
CA ARG A 817 -44.35 -55.43 33.52
C ARG A 817 -43.67 -56.38 32.53
N GLU A 818 -44.31 -56.71 31.41
CA GLU A 818 -43.70 -57.53 30.35
C GLU A 818 -42.53 -56.81 29.66
N ALA A 819 -42.64 -55.52 29.38
CA ALA A 819 -41.54 -54.72 28.87
C ALA A 819 -40.35 -54.66 29.85
N TYR A 820 -40.64 -54.50 31.15
CA TYR A 820 -39.58 -54.52 32.17
C TYR A 820 -38.94 -55.91 32.32
N LYS A 821 -39.72 -56.99 32.31
CA LYS A 821 -39.20 -58.37 32.31
C LYS A 821 -38.31 -58.64 31.10
N ARG A 822 -38.65 -58.12 29.91
CA ARG A 822 -37.79 -58.22 28.71
C ARG A 822 -36.44 -57.54 28.92
N LEU A 823 -36.41 -56.33 29.46
CA LEU A 823 -35.15 -55.68 29.84
C LEU A 823 -34.35 -56.50 30.86
N LEU A 824 -34.98 -56.95 31.94
CA LEU A 824 -34.32 -57.73 33.01
C LEU A 824 -33.71 -59.03 32.49
N SER A 825 -34.30 -59.66 31.46
CA SER A 825 -33.76 -60.88 30.85
C SER A 825 -32.36 -60.70 30.23
N HIS A 826 -31.98 -59.46 29.87
CA HIS A 826 -30.66 -59.11 29.35
C HIS A 826 -29.60 -58.90 30.45
N LEU A 827 -29.97 -58.89 31.73
CA LEU A 827 -29.09 -58.56 32.88
C LEU A 827 -28.63 -59.79 33.68
N THR A 828 -28.66 -60.98 33.07
CA THR A 828 -28.20 -62.26 33.64
C THR A 828 -28.75 -62.53 35.06
N GLU A 829 -27.89 -62.78 36.05
CA GLU A 829 -28.25 -63.25 37.40
C GLU A 829 -29.02 -62.19 38.21
N ALA A 830 -28.57 -60.93 38.16
CA ALA A 830 -29.24 -59.83 38.86
C ALA A 830 -30.65 -59.56 38.31
N GLY A 831 -30.82 -59.70 36.99
CA GLY A 831 -32.10 -59.58 36.33
C GLY A 831 -33.07 -60.72 36.70
N GLN A 832 -32.60 -61.97 36.71
CA GLN A 832 -33.41 -63.13 37.10
C GLN A 832 -33.90 -63.03 38.56
N MET A 833 -33.06 -62.56 39.48
CA MET A 833 -33.47 -62.36 40.87
C MET A 833 -34.60 -61.33 41.01
N GLU A 834 -34.54 -60.22 40.27
CA GLU A 834 -35.61 -59.21 40.30
C GLU A 834 -36.88 -59.71 39.59
N ILE A 835 -36.78 -60.49 38.51
CA ILE A 835 -37.95 -61.14 37.88
C ILE A 835 -38.67 -62.05 38.88
N LEU A 836 -37.93 -62.90 39.60
CA LEU A 836 -38.49 -63.77 40.63
C LEU A 836 -39.14 -62.96 41.76
N LYS A 837 -38.59 -61.80 42.12
CA LYS A 837 -39.18 -60.90 43.12
C LYS A 837 -40.48 -60.27 42.63
N LEU A 838 -40.53 -59.81 41.38
CA LEU A 838 -41.75 -59.26 40.75
C LEU A 838 -42.83 -60.32 40.54
N GLU A 839 -42.43 -61.58 40.34
CA GLU A 839 -43.32 -62.74 40.27
C GLU A 839 -43.77 -63.20 41.65
N ASN A 840 -42.94 -63.17 42.68
CA ASN A 840 -43.33 -63.49 44.05
C ASN A 840 -44.22 -62.42 44.69
N GLU A 841 -44.18 -61.18 44.18
CA GLU A 841 -45.19 -60.15 44.44
C GLU A 841 -46.56 -60.50 43.82
N SER A 842 -46.75 -61.66 43.17
CA SER A 842 -48.01 -62.09 42.57
C SER A 842 -49.14 -62.43 43.56
N TYR A 843 -48.94 -62.29 44.87
CA TYR A 843 -49.98 -62.46 45.89
C TYR A 843 -50.35 -61.14 46.56
#